data_AF-A0AAD1S951-F1
#
_entry.id   AF-A0AAD1S951-F1
#
_cell.length_a   1.000
_cell.length_b   1.000
_cell.length_c   1.000
_cell.angle_alpha   90.00
_cell.angle_beta   90.00
_cell.angle_gamma   90.00
#
_symmetry.space_group_name_H-M   'P 1'
#
loop_
_entity.id
_entity.type
_entity.pdbx_description
1 polymer ?
#
loop_
_entity_poly.entity_id
_entity_poly.type
_entity_poly.pdbx_seq_one_letter_code
_entity_poly.pdbx_strand_id
1 'polypeptide(L)'
;MSSMRYYLATHDFSALPESIDGVYETVEKGSMLTPVDAPPTAVIRVDDPKHSPTPLWLRVQETQRVVGVAVESVIELEPLVGRILLAVTDTEERLAFFKDRRRMREVIELKPRDCVRVQVTSSSGRKEKGVLHYRGLVSHRQGILFGVQLVGSAVGKGFTDGSFLGQRFFQCNENCGVFVPGSRLEREPNESSSRRMRNVEESNVGRPEEPVPGPRRTNTRAVELPVEPRPKQLNFLSRGVRQQSPPRAGEKEQDNVEEEPKPFNTPLEISDSQPSSHSCPEDHRPPSSLYCPPKNGDHTSLLPEATFPMQGLELNSMVEVDDPPIYGVIRWIGQTPESAEPIAGLEMEEEMSSGCTDGMYRGNRCFECGPNKALFVKLKSCRPDSRFSSLHGRVNQIQRCNSIAFQDYASKCVEENTPPAEGNEAIELLTGWKKGIQGHCNSCYLDATLFCMFACSSVLDTMLLRPSDKNDNDSYTVTRDLLRTEIVNPLRKNGYVCATKIMALRKILEAAGRSTGFTNEEKDPEEFLTNLFQVLRAEPLFYIRISKKKPQGCLFYQIFMERKLSVNMPSVQQLLEWSMVTGDLKFTEAPSCLIIQMPRNGKNFKMFPTIIPTVELNITDLLEDTPRQCCICQSLAEVECQECYEDVGITPGHIKQYCDICNAQVHLHKQRKGHQPRQLHFPKDISGQVMFQRQSMELFAVLCIETSHYVAFVRLNSQKRPLWVFFDSMADREGGENGFNIPRVTPCPEVSEYLEMTPEQLQKEDLKTMPTYVRRLFCDAYMCLYYSPDLSLYK
;
A
#
# COMPACT_ATOMS: atom_id res chain seq x y z
N MET A 1 -26.99 15.68 23.75
CA MET A 1 -26.31 14.94 22.65
C MET A 1 -26.56 13.46 22.87
N SER A 2 -26.94 12.70 21.84
CA SER A 2 -27.13 11.25 22.01
C SER A 2 -25.79 10.56 22.29
N SER A 3 -25.80 9.50 23.12
CA SER A 3 -24.60 8.71 23.36
C SER A 3 -24.39 7.76 22.18
N MET A 4 -23.45 8.11 21.30
CA MET A 4 -23.08 7.31 20.13
C MET A 4 -22.68 5.90 20.56
N ARG A 5 -23.48 4.90 20.13
CA ARG A 5 -23.26 3.48 20.40
C ARG A 5 -22.30 2.89 19.39
N TYR A 6 -21.56 1.86 19.82
CA TYR A 6 -20.64 1.11 18.99
C TYR A 6 -20.87 -0.38 19.19
N TYR A 7 -20.69 -1.14 18.12
CA TYR A 7 -20.78 -2.60 18.11
C TYR A 7 -19.48 -3.16 17.53
N LEU A 8 -19.08 -4.34 17.98
CA LEU A 8 -17.89 -5.05 17.52
C LEU A 8 -18.27 -6.43 16.98
N ALA A 9 -17.90 -6.74 15.74
CA ALA A 9 -17.98 -8.10 15.20
C ALA A 9 -17.06 -9.04 16.00
N THR A 10 -17.55 -10.23 16.40
CA THR A 10 -16.77 -11.15 17.26
C THR A 10 -16.08 -12.29 16.50
N HIS A 11 -16.62 -12.60 15.33
CA HIS A 11 -16.22 -13.60 14.35
C HIS A 11 -16.57 -13.06 12.95
N ASP A 12 -16.11 -13.74 11.90
CA ASP A 12 -16.40 -13.37 10.51
C ASP A 12 -17.80 -13.87 10.14
N PHE A 13 -18.68 -13.02 9.58
CA PHE A 13 -20.05 -13.41 9.21
C PHE A 13 -20.53 -12.72 7.92
N SER A 14 -21.46 -13.37 7.22
CA SER A 14 -22.12 -12.80 6.03
C SER A 14 -23.39 -12.06 6.44
N ALA A 15 -23.46 -10.76 6.17
CA ALA A 15 -24.60 -9.90 6.46
C ALA A 15 -25.28 -9.45 5.16
N LEU A 16 -26.57 -9.12 5.23
CA LEU A 16 -27.32 -8.67 4.05
C LEU A 16 -27.20 -7.13 3.93
N PRO A 17 -26.62 -6.58 2.84
CA PRO A 17 -26.54 -5.14 2.65
C PRO A 17 -27.90 -4.52 2.29
N GLU A 18 -27.97 -3.20 2.35
CA GLU A 18 -29.13 -2.39 1.92
C GLU A 18 -29.45 -2.52 0.42
N SER A 19 -28.48 -2.92 -0.42
CA SER A 19 -28.64 -3.14 -1.86
C SER A 19 -29.41 -4.43 -2.19
N ILE A 20 -30.42 -4.33 -3.05
CA ILE A 20 -31.37 -5.40 -3.40
C ILE A 20 -30.72 -6.58 -4.16
N ASP A 21 -29.51 -6.40 -4.70
CA ASP A 21 -28.78 -7.32 -5.57
C ASP A 21 -28.46 -8.71 -4.97
N GLY A 22 -28.80 -8.94 -3.69
CA GLY A 22 -28.80 -10.27 -3.06
C GLY A 22 -27.43 -10.84 -2.70
N VAL A 23 -26.35 -10.16 -3.08
CA VAL A 23 -24.97 -10.46 -2.67
C VAL A 23 -24.79 -10.11 -1.19
N TYR A 24 -24.36 -11.08 -0.38
CA TYR A 24 -24.04 -10.84 1.03
C TYR A 24 -22.69 -10.12 1.18
N GLU A 25 -22.59 -9.23 2.16
CA GLU A 25 -21.34 -8.58 2.56
C GLU A 25 -20.69 -9.38 3.69
N THR A 26 -19.42 -9.76 3.52
CA THR A 26 -18.64 -10.38 4.62
C THR A 26 -18.18 -9.30 5.58
N VAL A 27 -18.72 -9.32 6.80
CA VAL A 27 -18.27 -8.49 7.92
C VAL A 27 -17.17 -9.25 8.67
N GLU A 28 -15.95 -8.72 8.65
CA GLU A 28 -14.80 -9.35 9.33
C GLU A 28 -14.93 -9.25 10.86
N LYS A 29 -14.39 -10.25 11.56
CA LYS A 29 -14.20 -10.22 13.00
C LYS A 29 -13.39 -8.99 13.41
N GLY A 30 -13.83 -8.30 14.46
CA GLY A 30 -13.21 -7.05 14.91
C GLY A 30 -13.62 -5.80 14.13
N SER A 31 -14.40 -5.90 13.05
CA SER A 31 -15.02 -4.72 12.40
C SER A 31 -15.81 -3.89 13.42
N MET A 32 -15.74 -2.57 13.29
CA MET A 32 -16.50 -1.64 14.13
C MET A 32 -17.79 -1.28 13.41
N LEU A 33 -18.91 -1.24 14.13
CA LEU A 33 -20.19 -0.86 13.56
C LEU A 33 -20.93 0.15 14.45
N THR A 34 -21.81 0.97 13.84
CA THR A 34 -22.66 1.95 14.54
C THR A 34 -24.11 1.83 14.07
N PRO A 35 -25.12 2.20 14.88
CA PRO A 35 -26.50 2.32 14.40
C PRO A 35 -26.64 3.25 13.18
N VAL A 36 -27.69 3.03 12.40
CA VAL A 36 -28.21 3.99 11.42
C VAL A 36 -29.47 4.65 11.95
N ASP A 37 -29.63 5.95 11.71
CA ASP A 37 -30.77 6.73 12.24
C ASP A 37 -32.10 6.41 11.53
N ALA A 38 -32.04 5.85 10.33
CA ALA A 38 -33.17 5.34 9.57
C ALA A 38 -32.81 3.95 8.99
N PRO A 39 -33.39 2.84 9.51
CA PRO A 39 -33.18 1.52 8.93
C PRO A 39 -33.98 1.34 7.63
N PRO A 40 -33.49 0.55 6.65
CA PRO A 40 -34.20 0.27 5.40
C PRO A 40 -35.58 -0.38 5.64
N THR A 41 -36.63 0.22 5.07
CA THR A 41 -38.02 -0.19 5.28
C THR A 41 -38.45 -1.41 4.44
N ALA A 42 -37.60 -1.90 3.53
CA ALA A 42 -38.02 -2.69 2.38
C ALA A 42 -37.19 -3.96 2.10
N VAL A 43 -36.75 -4.68 3.15
CA VAL A 43 -36.14 -6.02 2.99
C VAL A 43 -36.77 -7.03 3.96
N ILE A 44 -37.81 -7.72 3.48
CA ILE A 44 -38.33 -8.95 4.08
C ILE A 44 -38.37 -9.99 2.95
N ARG A 45 -37.51 -11.01 3.00
CA ARG A 45 -37.65 -12.20 2.14
C ARG A 45 -38.75 -13.10 2.72
N VAL A 46 -39.51 -13.74 1.84
CA VAL A 46 -40.70 -14.54 2.20
C VAL A 46 -40.31 -15.96 2.64
N ASP A 47 -39.06 -16.35 2.41
CA ASP A 47 -38.63 -17.75 2.31
C ASP A 47 -38.07 -18.36 3.61
N ASP A 48 -38.13 -17.66 4.75
CA ASP A 48 -37.82 -18.22 6.08
C ASP A 48 -39.05 -18.19 7.02
N PRO A 49 -39.81 -19.30 7.11
CA PRO A 49 -41.01 -19.35 7.93
C PRO A 49 -40.76 -19.49 9.45
N LYS A 50 -39.51 -19.57 9.95
CA LYS A 50 -39.25 -19.97 11.35
C LYS A 50 -38.08 -19.23 12.03
N HIS A 51 -38.41 -18.03 12.51
CA HIS A 51 -37.73 -17.30 13.58
C HIS A 51 -36.33 -16.76 13.24
N SER A 52 -36.28 -15.54 12.71
CA SER A 52 -35.22 -14.58 13.08
C SER A 52 -35.85 -13.34 13.75
N PRO A 53 -35.17 -12.68 14.70
CA PRO A 53 -35.57 -11.34 15.11
C PRO A 53 -35.40 -10.34 13.95
N THR A 54 -36.02 -9.16 14.06
CA THR A 54 -35.74 -8.06 13.14
C THR A 54 -34.24 -7.72 13.15
N PRO A 55 -33.56 -7.69 11.99
CA PRO A 55 -32.11 -7.52 11.96
C PRO A 55 -31.71 -6.15 12.51
N LEU A 56 -30.60 -6.12 13.25
CA LEU A 56 -30.01 -4.90 13.76
C LEU A 56 -29.26 -4.22 12.61
N TRP A 57 -29.87 -3.18 12.04
CA TRP A 57 -29.25 -2.41 10.95
C TRP A 57 -28.11 -1.55 11.46
N LEU A 58 -26.90 -1.84 10.97
CA LEU A 58 -25.66 -1.19 11.40
C LEU A 58 -24.84 -0.75 10.19
N ARG A 59 -24.10 0.36 10.34
CA ARG A 59 -23.08 0.80 9.39
C ARG A 59 -21.71 0.29 9.82
N VAL A 60 -21.08 -0.54 8.98
CA VAL A 60 -19.68 -0.96 9.15
C VAL A 60 -18.78 0.26 8.96
N GLN A 61 -17.82 0.49 9.86
CA GLN A 61 -16.94 1.67 9.77
C GLN A 61 -15.85 1.51 8.70
N GLU A 62 -15.41 0.27 8.47
CA GLU A 62 -14.41 -0.09 7.46
C GLU A 62 -14.93 0.10 6.02
N THR A 63 -16.11 -0.43 5.69
CA THR A 63 -16.69 -0.35 4.33
C THR A 63 -17.66 0.81 4.13
N GLN A 64 -18.09 1.48 5.22
CA GLN A 64 -19.17 2.48 5.27
C GLN A 64 -20.55 1.99 4.81
N ARG A 65 -20.70 0.70 4.48
CA ARG A 65 -21.96 0.09 4.04
C ARG A 65 -22.91 -0.19 5.21
N VAL A 66 -24.20 -0.21 4.90
CA VAL A 66 -25.29 -0.51 5.84
C VAL A 66 -25.74 -1.95 5.64
N VAL A 67 -25.73 -2.73 6.72
CA VAL A 67 -25.99 -4.17 6.73
C VAL A 67 -26.97 -4.55 7.83
N GLY A 68 -27.81 -5.55 7.55
CA GLY A 68 -28.69 -6.18 8.52
C GLY A 68 -27.95 -7.29 9.27
N VAL A 69 -27.76 -7.11 10.58
CA VAL A 69 -26.91 -7.97 11.41
C VAL A 69 -27.72 -8.72 12.46
N ALA A 70 -27.42 -10.01 12.66
CA ALA A 70 -27.95 -10.80 13.77
C ALA A 70 -27.30 -10.34 15.10
N VAL A 71 -28.10 -10.12 16.14
CA VAL A 71 -27.64 -9.49 17.39
C VAL A 71 -26.53 -10.29 18.07
N GLU A 72 -26.58 -11.62 17.97
CA GLU A 72 -25.59 -12.58 18.44
C GLU A 72 -24.23 -12.53 17.70
N SER A 73 -24.15 -11.89 16.54
CA SER A 73 -22.91 -11.76 15.77
C SER A 73 -21.99 -10.65 16.30
N VAL A 74 -22.57 -9.67 17.02
CA VAL A 74 -21.92 -8.45 17.50
C VAL A 74 -22.04 -8.27 19.02
N ILE A 75 -21.11 -7.53 19.62
CA ILE A 75 -21.21 -7.09 21.02
C ILE A 75 -21.38 -5.57 21.06
N GLU A 76 -22.42 -5.07 21.74
CA GLU A 76 -22.56 -3.64 22.07
C GLU A 76 -21.45 -3.23 23.06
N LEU A 77 -20.73 -2.16 22.72
CA LEU A 77 -19.61 -1.65 23.48
C LEU A 77 -20.01 -0.49 24.39
N GLU A 78 -19.40 -0.42 25.57
CA GLU A 78 -19.40 0.80 26.37
C GLU A 78 -18.84 1.98 25.53
N PRO A 79 -19.46 3.17 25.52
CA PRO A 79 -19.06 4.27 24.65
C PRO A 79 -17.59 4.70 24.75
N LEU A 80 -16.95 4.53 25.92
CA LEU A 80 -15.51 4.78 26.09
C LEU A 80 -14.65 3.70 25.41
N VAL A 81 -15.01 2.43 25.58
CA VAL A 81 -14.34 1.29 24.92
C VAL A 81 -14.49 1.39 23.40
N GLY A 82 -15.69 1.70 22.91
CA GLY A 82 -15.95 1.92 21.48
C GLY A 82 -15.05 2.99 20.87
N ARG A 83 -14.91 4.15 21.53
CA ARG A 83 -14.00 5.22 21.08
C ARG A 83 -12.51 4.84 21.14
N ILE A 84 -12.09 4.03 22.12
CA ILE A 84 -10.70 3.54 22.22
C ILE A 84 -10.40 2.52 21.10
N LEU A 85 -11.34 1.63 20.80
CA LEU A 85 -11.20 0.63 19.73
C LEU A 85 -11.29 1.23 18.32
N LEU A 86 -12.10 2.28 18.12
CA LEU A 86 -12.21 3.00 16.84
C LEU A 86 -10.86 3.60 16.37
N ALA A 87 -9.94 3.88 17.30
CA ALA A 87 -8.59 4.35 16.96
C ALA A 87 -7.65 3.24 16.46
N VAL A 88 -7.96 1.97 16.73
CA VAL A 88 -7.21 0.83 16.21
C VAL A 88 -7.70 0.56 14.78
N THR A 89 -6.83 0.72 13.79
CA THR A 89 -7.20 0.59 12.36
C THR A 89 -7.25 -0.84 11.85
N ASP A 90 -6.51 -1.75 12.51
CA ASP A 90 -6.44 -3.18 12.16
C ASP A 90 -7.53 -3.98 12.91
N THR A 91 -8.28 -4.81 12.19
CA THR A 91 -9.44 -5.55 12.71
C THR A 91 -9.04 -6.65 13.70
N GLU A 92 -7.93 -7.37 13.45
CA GLU A 92 -7.43 -8.40 14.36
C GLU A 92 -6.74 -7.80 15.60
N GLU A 93 -5.93 -6.75 15.46
CA GLU A 93 -5.33 -5.99 16.57
C GLU A 93 -6.43 -5.45 17.49
N ARG A 94 -7.51 -4.90 16.91
CA ARG A 94 -8.66 -4.37 17.65
C ARG A 94 -9.40 -5.46 18.43
N LEU A 95 -9.68 -6.60 17.80
CA LEU A 95 -10.36 -7.73 18.45
C LEU A 95 -9.49 -8.39 19.52
N ALA A 96 -8.19 -8.54 19.28
CA ALA A 96 -7.23 -9.07 20.24
C ALA A 96 -7.09 -8.15 21.47
N PHE A 97 -6.97 -6.83 21.24
CA PHE A 97 -6.90 -5.83 22.31
C PHE A 97 -8.21 -5.72 23.10
N PHE A 98 -9.37 -5.91 22.47
CA PHE A 98 -10.65 -6.05 23.17
C PHE A 98 -10.70 -7.33 24.02
N LYS A 99 -10.23 -8.46 23.50
CA LYS A 99 -10.18 -9.75 24.23
C LYS A 99 -9.22 -9.68 25.44
N ASP A 100 -8.13 -8.91 25.36
CA ASP A 100 -7.28 -8.60 26.51
C ASP A 100 -7.95 -7.61 27.49
N ARG A 101 -8.83 -8.16 28.33
CA ARG A 101 -9.50 -7.47 29.44
C ARG A 101 -8.54 -6.74 30.39
N ARG A 102 -7.27 -7.19 30.51
CA ARG A 102 -6.28 -6.59 31.40
C ARG A 102 -5.70 -5.34 30.75
N ARG A 103 -5.11 -5.44 29.56
CA ARG A 103 -4.51 -4.30 28.86
C ARG A 103 -5.56 -3.24 28.52
N MET A 104 -6.78 -3.65 28.16
CA MET A 104 -7.91 -2.74 27.97
C MET A 104 -8.18 -1.92 29.25
N ARG A 105 -8.24 -2.56 30.43
CA ARG A 105 -8.42 -1.84 31.70
C ARG A 105 -7.25 -0.91 32.02
N GLU A 106 -6.01 -1.39 31.90
CA GLU A 106 -4.81 -0.57 32.12
C GLU A 106 -4.85 0.71 31.27
N VAL A 107 -5.23 0.61 29.98
CA VAL A 107 -5.33 1.74 29.03
C VAL A 107 -6.56 2.62 29.27
N ILE A 108 -7.64 2.10 29.83
CA ILE A 108 -8.80 2.90 30.29
C ILE A 108 -8.41 3.78 31.49
N GLU A 109 -7.56 3.27 32.39
CA GLU A 109 -7.13 3.93 33.62
C GLU A 109 -5.97 4.93 33.43
N LEU A 110 -5.25 4.88 32.30
CA LEU A 110 -4.12 5.76 32.00
C LEU A 110 -4.48 7.26 32.02
N LYS A 111 -3.62 8.05 32.68
CA LYS A 111 -3.75 9.52 32.83
C LYS A 111 -2.48 10.22 32.34
N PRO A 112 -2.56 11.51 31.95
CA PRO A 112 -1.37 12.32 31.75
C PRO A 112 -0.41 12.24 32.94
N ARG A 113 0.88 12.12 32.65
CA ARG A 113 2.01 11.81 33.55
C ARG A 113 2.16 10.35 34.00
N ASP A 114 1.34 9.40 33.54
CA ASP A 114 1.67 7.97 33.67
C ASP A 114 2.86 7.59 32.78
N CYS A 115 3.81 6.82 33.31
CA CYS A 115 4.86 6.17 32.52
C CYS A 115 4.28 4.97 31.76
N VAL A 116 4.63 4.86 30.48
CA VAL A 116 4.11 3.86 29.55
C VAL A 116 5.22 3.28 28.68
N ARG A 117 4.99 2.06 28.18
CA ARG A 117 5.74 1.50 27.06
C ARG A 117 4.90 1.62 25.79
N VAL A 118 5.44 2.26 24.76
CA VAL A 118 4.74 2.58 23.52
C VAL A 118 5.41 1.90 22.32
N GLN A 119 4.61 1.21 21.51
CA GLN A 119 5.05 0.72 20.21
C GLN A 119 4.94 1.84 19.17
N VAL A 120 6.07 2.45 18.82
CA VAL A 120 6.14 3.60 17.89
C VAL A 120 5.78 3.19 16.46
N THR A 121 6.30 2.06 15.98
CA THR A 121 5.99 1.49 14.66
C THR A 121 5.50 0.05 14.78
N SER A 122 4.54 -0.35 13.93
CA SER A 122 4.03 -1.73 13.91
C SER A 122 5.15 -2.73 13.60
N SER A 123 6.01 -2.41 12.64
CA SER A 123 7.06 -3.28 12.09
C SER A 123 8.21 -3.61 13.05
N SER A 124 8.44 -2.81 14.10
CA SER A 124 9.59 -3.00 15.00
C SER A 124 9.35 -4.02 16.12
N GLY A 125 8.09 -4.26 16.52
CA GLY A 125 7.70 -5.12 17.65
C GLY A 125 8.21 -4.68 19.04
N ARG A 126 9.08 -3.67 19.12
CA ARG A 126 9.69 -3.16 20.36
C ARG A 126 8.81 -2.05 20.94
N LYS A 127 8.73 -2.00 22.28
CA LYS A 127 8.02 -0.95 23.01
C LYS A 127 9.02 -0.07 23.74
N GLU A 128 9.11 1.17 23.29
CA GLU A 128 10.00 2.20 23.81
C GLU A 128 9.40 2.86 25.06
N LYS A 129 10.23 3.46 25.91
CA LYS A 129 9.74 4.18 27.10
C LYS A 129 9.18 5.55 26.72
N GLY A 130 8.07 5.93 27.36
CA GLY A 130 7.50 7.26 27.25
C GLY A 130 6.66 7.65 28.46
N VAL A 131 6.30 8.93 28.51
CA VAL A 131 5.34 9.50 29.46
C VAL A 131 4.09 9.88 28.67
N LEU A 132 2.90 9.51 29.15
CA LEU A 132 1.65 9.92 28.53
C LEU A 132 1.39 11.42 28.81
N HIS A 133 1.16 12.23 27.79
CA HIS A 133 0.84 13.66 27.96
C HIS A 133 -0.58 14.01 27.54
N TYR A 134 -1.14 13.32 26.53
CA TYR A 134 -2.49 13.56 26.02
C TYR A 134 -3.29 12.25 25.87
N ARG A 135 -4.60 12.33 26.09
CA ARG A 135 -5.57 11.24 25.83
C ARG A 135 -6.91 11.84 25.44
N GLY A 136 -7.34 11.65 24.20
CA GLY A 136 -8.61 12.21 23.72
C GLY A 136 -8.82 12.12 22.21
N LEU A 137 -9.83 12.84 21.72
CA LEU A 137 -10.13 12.93 20.28
C LEU A 137 -9.20 13.94 19.62
N VAL A 138 -8.33 13.46 18.74
CA VAL A 138 -7.43 14.29 17.91
C VAL A 138 -8.08 14.63 16.57
N SER A 139 -8.99 13.76 16.09
CA SER A 139 -9.87 14.01 14.95
C SER A 139 -11.22 13.33 15.19
N HIS A 140 -12.32 13.94 14.73
CA HIS A 140 -13.68 13.43 14.92
C HIS A 140 -13.93 12.04 14.31
N ARG A 141 -13.09 11.55 13.39
CA ARG A 141 -13.21 10.22 12.76
C ARG A 141 -12.23 9.15 13.29
N GLN A 142 -11.30 9.50 14.18
CA GLN A 142 -10.15 8.64 14.51
C GLN A 142 -10.17 8.04 15.94
N GLY A 143 -11.30 8.10 16.65
CA GLY A 143 -11.39 7.60 18.02
C GLY A 143 -10.50 8.33 19.03
N ILE A 144 -10.21 7.69 20.16
CA ILE A 144 -9.33 8.21 21.21
C ILE A 144 -7.89 7.78 20.94
N LEU A 145 -7.05 8.75 20.64
CA LEU A 145 -5.60 8.60 20.52
C LEU A 145 -4.90 9.07 21.81
N PHE A 146 -3.70 8.54 22.01
CA PHE A 146 -2.85 8.78 23.17
C PHE A 146 -1.56 9.44 22.70
N GLY A 147 -1.33 10.68 23.14
CA GLY A 147 -0.13 11.46 22.85
C GLY A 147 0.94 11.22 23.91
N VAL A 148 2.06 10.60 23.52
CA VAL A 148 3.14 10.16 24.41
C VAL A 148 4.43 10.88 24.04
N GLN A 149 5.14 11.41 25.04
CA GLN A 149 6.53 11.87 24.90
C GLN A 149 7.48 10.70 25.17
N LEU A 150 8.32 10.35 24.21
CA LEU A 150 9.38 9.36 24.31
C LEU A 150 10.52 9.86 25.22
N VAL A 151 11.12 8.95 26.00
CA VAL A 151 12.16 9.29 27.00
C VAL A 151 13.34 8.32 26.98
N GLY A 152 14.47 8.75 27.54
CA GLY A 152 15.70 7.96 27.57
C GLY A 152 16.24 7.69 26.16
N SER A 153 16.59 6.43 25.86
CA SER A 153 17.09 5.99 24.55
C SER A 153 16.04 6.01 23.41
N ALA A 154 14.87 6.59 23.64
CA ALA A 154 13.81 6.77 22.64
C ALA A 154 13.55 8.25 22.25
N VAL A 155 14.23 9.21 22.90
CA VAL A 155 14.26 10.61 22.47
C VAL A 155 14.75 10.70 21.01
N GLY A 156 14.09 11.50 20.18
CA GLY A 156 14.38 11.64 18.75
C GLY A 156 13.81 10.54 17.84
N LYS A 157 13.09 9.53 18.36
CA LYS A 157 12.42 8.47 17.56
C LYS A 157 10.94 8.72 17.26
N GLY A 158 10.41 9.86 17.68
CA GLY A 158 9.02 10.27 17.48
C GLY A 158 8.82 11.00 16.15
N PHE A 159 7.59 11.49 15.94
CA PHE A 159 7.16 12.10 14.67
C PHE A 159 6.51 13.48 14.84
N THR A 160 6.55 14.04 16.05
CA THR A 160 5.92 15.31 16.41
C THR A 160 6.58 15.91 17.66
N ASP A 161 6.35 17.19 17.90
CA ASP A 161 6.65 17.96 19.10
C ASP A 161 5.49 17.99 20.13
N GLY A 162 4.41 17.25 19.86
CA GLY A 162 3.15 17.27 20.62
C GLY A 162 1.97 17.94 19.90
N SER A 163 2.18 18.37 18.66
CA SER A 163 1.13 18.83 17.73
C SER A 163 0.63 17.74 16.78
N PHE A 164 -0.57 17.91 16.24
CA PHE A 164 -1.15 17.05 15.20
C PHE A 164 -2.10 17.89 14.33
N LEU A 165 -1.92 17.86 13.00
CA LEU A 165 -2.67 18.67 12.03
C LEU A 165 -2.75 20.18 12.41
N GLY A 166 -1.64 20.75 12.86
CA GLY A 166 -1.53 22.15 13.28
C GLY A 166 -2.12 22.47 14.67
N GLN A 167 -2.88 21.57 15.30
CA GLN A 167 -3.34 21.75 16.67
C GLN A 167 -2.32 21.19 17.67
N ARG A 168 -1.93 21.98 18.68
CA ARG A 168 -1.07 21.53 19.78
C ARG A 168 -1.90 20.85 20.87
N PHE A 169 -1.52 19.63 21.26
CA PHE A 169 -2.18 18.86 22.33
C PHE A 169 -1.29 18.66 23.56
N PHE A 170 0.03 18.64 23.36
CA PHE A 170 1.03 18.73 24.41
C PHE A 170 2.30 19.43 23.89
N GLN A 171 3.29 19.62 24.76
CA GLN A 171 4.62 20.10 24.39
C GLN A 171 5.67 19.06 24.75
N CYS A 172 6.57 18.80 23.81
CA CYS A 172 7.87 18.15 24.00
C CYS A 172 8.84 18.72 22.95
N ASN A 173 10.06 18.18 22.88
CA ASN A 173 11.03 18.54 21.83
C ASN A 173 10.60 17.93 20.48
N GLU A 174 11.14 18.45 19.37
CA GLU A 174 10.92 17.85 18.05
C GLU A 174 11.30 16.36 18.02
N ASN A 175 10.56 15.58 17.24
CA ASN A 175 10.74 14.13 17.09
C ASN A 175 10.78 13.37 18.44
N CYS A 176 10.12 13.89 19.47
CA CYS A 176 10.00 13.21 20.78
C CYS A 176 8.56 12.82 21.11
N GLY A 177 7.56 13.37 20.43
CA GLY A 177 6.16 13.00 20.58
C GLY A 177 5.71 11.93 19.59
N VAL A 178 4.74 11.12 19.99
CA VAL A 178 3.96 10.21 19.12
C VAL A 178 2.49 10.22 19.51
N PHE A 179 1.58 10.05 18.55
CA PHE A 179 0.17 9.73 18.80
C PHE A 179 -0.11 8.29 18.39
N VAL A 180 -0.65 7.48 19.29
CA VAL A 180 -0.90 6.06 19.06
C VAL A 180 -2.30 5.62 19.55
N PRO A 181 -2.87 4.55 18.98
CA PRO A 181 -4.04 3.90 19.56
C PRO A 181 -3.68 3.15 20.85
N GLY A 182 -4.69 2.92 21.69
CA GLY A 182 -4.53 2.26 22.99
C GLY A 182 -3.91 0.85 22.91
N SER A 183 -4.12 0.14 21.80
CA SER A 183 -3.57 -1.20 21.53
C SER A 183 -2.04 -1.24 21.51
N ARG A 184 -1.36 -0.11 21.26
CA ARG A 184 0.11 0.02 21.23
C ARG A 184 0.72 0.42 22.57
N LEU A 185 -0.08 0.63 23.61
CA LEU A 185 0.37 1.02 24.95
C LEU A 185 0.35 -0.14 25.96
N GLU A 186 1.25 -0.03 26.93
CA GLU A 186 1.25 -0.78 28.19
C GLU A 186 1.67 0.17 29.32
N ARG A 187 1.17 -0.03 30.54
CA ARG A 187 1.62 0.76 31.70
C ARG A 187 3.00 0.29 32.14
N GLU A 188 3.91 1.21 32.45
CA GLU A 188 5.20 0.83 33.03
C GLU A 188 5.02 0.46 34.52
N PRO A 189 5.57 -0.68 35.01
CA PRO A 189 5.44 -1.06 36.41
C PRO A 189 6.25 -0.14 37.34
N ASN A 190 5.57 0.61 38.21
CA ASN A 190 6.23 1.38 39.26
C ASN A 190 7.02 0.46 40.21
N GLU A 191 8.30 0.79 40.47
CA GLU A 191 9.14 -0.01 41.38
C GLU A 191 8.56 -0.11 42.79
N SER A 192 7.85 0.92 43.25
CA SER A 192 7.13 0.94 44.54
C SER A 192 6.05 -0.14 44.64
N SER A 193 5.40 -0.49 43.53
CA SER A 193 4.46 -1.63 43.46
C SER A 193 5.20 -2.97 43.51
N SER A 194 6.36 -3.08 42.88
CA SER A 194 7.17 -4.31 42.84
C SER A 194 7.77 -4.71 44.20
N ARG A 195 7.87 -3.76 45.16
CA ARG A 195 8.20 -4.07 46.56
C ARG A 195 7.00 -4.63 47.33
N ARG A 196 5.77 -4.16 47.04
CA ARG A 196 4.56 -4.69 47.70
C ARG A 196 4.22 -6.13 47.31
N MET A 197 4.60 -6.60 46.12
CA MET A 197 4.42 -8.00 45.75
C MET A 197 5.53 -8.90 46.31
N ARG A 198 6.81 -8.50 46.21
CA ARG A 198 7.93 -9.26 46.77
C ARG A 198 7.81 -9.51 48.28
N ASN A 199 7.40 -8.49 49.05
CA ASN A 199 7.19 -8.61 50.49
C ASN A 199 6.06 -9.57 50.92
N VAL A 200 5.26 -10.11 49.98
CA VAL A 200 4.27 -11.18 50.27
C VAL A 200 4.90 -12.56 50.06
N GLU A 201 5.70 -12.73 49.01
CA GLU A 201 6.33 -14.01 48.64
C GLU A 201 7.59 -14.32 49.47
N GLU A 202 8.39 -13.29 49.83
CA GLU A 202 9.59 -13.44 50.68
C GLU A 202 9.28 -13.84 52.14
N SER A 203 8.01 -14.05 52.50
CA SER A 203 7.59 -14.63 53.78
C SER A 203 7.60 -16.17 53.81
N ASN A 204 7.72 -16.84 52.66
CA ASN A 204 7.70 -18.30 52.54
C ASN A 204 8.69 -18.83 51.48
N VAL A 205 9.95 -19.05 51.86
CA VAL A 205 10.75 -20.26 51.55
C VAL A 205 12.09 -20.18 52.29
N GLY A 206 12.46 -21.26 52.96
CA GLY A 206 13.73 -21.37 53.68
C GLY A 206 14.93 -21.61 52.76
N ARG A 207 16.02 -20.91 53.02
CA ARG A 207 17.36 -21.04 52.43
C ARG A 207 17.83 -22.51 52.30
N PRO A 208 18.27 -22.98 51.11
CA PRO A 208 19.11 -24.16 50.98
C PRO A 208 20.60 -23.81 51.21
N GLU A 209 21.34 -24.71 51.86
CA GLU A 209 22.81 -24.66 51.95
C GLU A 209 23.40 -25.95 51.36
N GLU A 210 24.49 -25.85 50.60
CA GLU A 210 25.20 -27.01 50.04
C GLU A 210 26.21 -27.61 51.01
N PRO A 211 26.41 -28.95 50.98
CA PRO A 211 27.74 -29.49 51.21
C PRO A 211 28.16 -30.65 50.27
N VAL A 212 29.33 -30.46 49.65
CA VAL A 212 30.51 -31.34 49.46
C VAL A 212 30.37 -32.88 49.75
N PRO A 213 30.97 -33.79 48.94
CA PRO A 213 30.38 -35.13 48.71
C PRO A 213 31.00 -36.37 49.41
N GLY A 214 30.11 -37.33 49.75
CA GLY A 214 30.37 -38.79 49.88
C GLY A 214 31.01 -39.31 51.19
N PRO A 215 31.23 -40.65 51.36
CA PRO A 215 30.81 -41.78 50.51
C PRO A 215 30.35 -43.09 51.24
N ARG A 216 29.97 -44.13 50.47
CA ARG A 216 29.99 -45.62 50.76
C ARG A 216 28.95 -46.30 51.69
N ARG A 217 28.54 -47.52 51.24
CA ARG A 217 28.19 -48.77 51.99
C ARG A 217 26.85 -48.84 52.77
N THR A 218 26.17 -49.98 52.98
CA THR A 218 26.02 -51.32 52.29
C THR A 218 24.87 -52.13 52.95
N ASN A 219 24.16 -52.98 52.17
CA ASN A 219 23.26 -54.08 52.62
C ASN A 219 21.96 -53.66 53.38
N THR A 220 20.88 -54.46 53.55
CA THR A 220 20.65 -55.91 53.35
C THR A 220 19.18 -56.25 52.96
N ARG A 221 18.95 -57.52 52.54
CA ARG A 221 17.67 -58.27 52.32
C ARG A 221 16.65 -58.24 53.49
N ALA A 222 15.37 -58.66 53.40
CA ALA A 222 14.37 -58.93 52.31
C ALA A 222 13.02 -59.44 52.96
N VAL A 223 12.08 -60.04 52.17
CA VAL A 223 10.92 -60.92 52.59
C VAL A 223 9.66 -60.15 53.12
N GLU A 224 8.37 -60.39 52.77
CA GLU A 224 7.65 -61.33 51.84
C GLU A 224 6.29 -60.78 51.25
N LEU A 225 5.37 -61.66 50.78
CA LEU A 225 4.11 -61.46 49.99
C LEU A 225 2.81 -61.45 50.89
N PRO A 226 1.52 -61.73 50.48
CA PRO A 226 0.83 -61.91 49.15
C PRO A 226 -0.65 -61.37 48.91
N VAL A 227 -1.00 -61.04 47.64
CA VAL A 227 -2.17 -61.49 46.78
C VAL A 227 -3.69 -61.16 47.01
N GLU A 228 -4.30 -60.46 46.01
CA GLU A 228 -5.71 -60.51 45.39
C GLU A 228 -7.03 -60.45 46.25
N PRO A 229 -8.30 -60.36 45.72
CA PRO A 229 -8.85 -60.66 44.37
C PRO A 229 -9.89 -59.68 43.70
N ARG A 230 -10.58 -60.14 42.63
CA ARG A 230 -11.39 -59.40 41.61
C ARG A 230 -12.91 -59.72 41.58
N PRO A 231 -13.74 -59.00 40.78
CA PRO A 231 -14.39 -59.52 39.53
C PRO A 231 -14.35 -58.49 38.35
N LYS A 232 -14.93 -58.56 37.12
CA LYS A 232 -15.97 -59.34 36.35
C LYS A 232 -17.45 -58.91 36.59
N GLN A 233 -18.43 -58.94 35.64
CA GLN A 233 -18.62 -59.36 34.22
C GLN A 233 -19.77 -58.47 33.59
N LEU A 234 -19.84 -58.09 32.29
CA LEU A 234 -20.36 -58.74 31.05
C LEU A 234 -21.90 -58.67 30.71
N ASN A 235 -22.23 -57.96 29.61
CA ASN A 235 -23.33 -58.07 28.60
C ASN A 235 -24.87 -58.22 28.88
N PHE A 236 -25.65 -57.65 27.93
CA PHE A 236 -26.89 -58.16 27.23
C PHE A 236 -28.34 -57.63 27.51
N LEU A 237 -29.06 -57.41 26.39
CA LEU A 237 -30.52 -57.55 26.08
C LEU A 237 -31.61 -56.53 26.54
N SER A 238 -32.07 -55.73 25.57
CA SER A 238 -33.42 -55.71 24.95
C SER A 238 -34.73 -55.33 25.68
N ARG A 239 -35.40 -54.30 25.12
CA ARG A 239 -36.83 -54.18 24.70
C ARG A 239 -36.90 -52.96 23.74
N GLY A 240 -37.66 -52.88 22.63
CA GLY A 240 -39.03 -53.33 22.32
C GLY A 240 -39.94 -52.08 22.37
N VAL A 241 -40.79 -51.71 21.39
CA VAL A 241 -41.62 -52.46 20.41
C VAL A 241 -42.07 -51.50 19.26
N ARG A 242 -42.07 -51.98 17.99
CA ARG A 242 -43.18 -52.03 16.97
C ARG A 242 -44.23 -50.86 16.97
N GLN A 243 -44.77 -50.31 15.86
CA GLN A 243 -45.19 -50.78 14.51
C GLN A 243 -45.01 -49.63 13.46
N GLN A 244 -44.61 -49.83 12.20
CA GLN A 244 -45.34 -50.30 11.00
C GLN A 244 -46.55 -49.44 10.51
N SER A 245 -46.30 -48.63 9.47
CA SER A 245 -46.91 -48.54 8.09
C SER A 245 -48.36 -49.03 7.81
N PRO A 246 -49.02 -48.80 6.62
CA PRO A 246 -48.52 -48.28 5.32
C PRO A 246 -49.44 -47.20 4.61
N PRO A 247 -49.93 -47.30 3.33
CA PRO A 247 -49.40 -46.54 2.17
C PRO A 247 -50.46 -45.82 1.27
N ARG A 248 -50.04 -45.39 0.04
CA ARG A 248 -50.79 -44.90 -1.17
C ARG A 248 -50.91 -43.37 -1.36
N ALA A 249 -51.02 -42.80 -2.58
CA ALA A 249 -50.69 -43.24 -3.97
C ALA A 249 -50.85 -42.05 -4.97
N GLY A 250 -50.42 -42.23 -6.24
CA GLY A 250 -50.58 -41.28 -7.37
C GLY A 250 -49.32 -40.46 -7.66
N GLU A 251 -48.72 -40.46 -8.86
CA GLU A 251 -49.21 -39.91 -10.16
C GLU A 251 -49.34 -38.38 -10.13
N LYS A 252 -48.67 -37.57 -10.97
CA LYS A 252 -48.25 -37.83 -12.38
C LYS A 252 -47.05 -36.97 -12.82
N GLU A 253 -46.54 -37.25 -14.02
CA GLU A 253 -45.48 -36.50 -14.72
C GLU A 253 -46.01 -35.18 -15.34
N GLN A 254 -45.12 -34.21 -15.53
CA GLN A 254 -45.14 -33.31 -16.71
C GLN A 254 -43.78 -32.64 -16.91
N ASP A 255 -43.17 -32.84 -18.07
CA ASP A 255 -41.97 -32.11 -18.50
C ASP A 255 -42.30 -30.64 -18.84
N ASN A 256 -41.31 -29.74 -18.70
CA ASN A 256 -40.96 -28.77 -19.75
C ASN A 256 -39.64 -28.04 -19.47
N VAL A 257 -38.69 -28.24 -20.40
CA VAL A 257 -37.70 -27.28 -20.94
C VAL A 257 -36.99 -26.31 -19.98
N GLU A 258 -35.68 -26.51 -19.84
CA GLU A 258 -34.74 -25.49 -19.31
C GLU A 258 -34.54 -24.35 -20.33
N GLU A 259 -34.46 -23.10 -19.87
CA GLU A 259 -34.01 -21.97 -20.68
C GLU A 259 -33.06 -21.07 -19.87
N GLU A 260 -31.78 -21.02 -20.26
CA GLU A 260 -30.73 -20.25 -19.55
C GLU A 260 -30.82 -18.74 -19.85
N PRO A 261 -30.83 -17.86 -18.82
CA PRO A 261 -30.66 -16.42 -19.02
C PRO A 261 -29.19 -16.07 -19.32
N LYS A 262 -28.94 -15.59 -20.54
CA LYS A 262 -27.61 -15.14 -20.99
C LYS A 262 -27.18 -13.83 -20.29
N PRO A 263 -25.88 -13.59 -20.06
CA PRO A 263 -25.39 -12.34 -19.51
C PRO A 263 -25.62 -11.17 -20.48
N PHE A 264 -26.29 -10.12 -20.02
CA PHE A 264 -26.43 -8.86 -20.75
C PHE A 264 -25.21 -7.97 -20.53
N ASN A 265 -24.59 -7.52 -21.62
CA ASN A 265 -23.62 -6.42 -21.60
C ASN A 265 -23.60 -5.72 -22.97
N THR A 266 -24.37 -4.64 -23.09
CA THR A 266 -24.31 -3.69 -24.22
C THR A 266 -24.70 -2.31 -23.70
N PRO A 267 -24.01 -1.22 -24.10
CA PRO A 267 -24.38 0.13 -23.66
C PRO A 267 -25.70 0.58 -24.31
N LEU A 268 -26.55 1.26 -23.54
CA LEU A 268 -27.70 1.98 -24.08
C LEU A 268 -27.28 3.40 -24.47
N GLU A 269 -27.45 3.75 -25.73
CA GLU A 269 -27.55 5.15 -26.16
C GLU A 269 -28.82 5.76 -25.57
N ILE A 270 -28.75 7.02 -25.12
CA ILE A 270 -29.92 7.80 -24.69
C ILE A 270 -29.98 9.07 -25.52
N SER A 271 -31.12 9.29 -26.16
CA SER A 271 -31.39 10.39 -27.09
C SER A 271 -31.92 11.64 -26.39
N ASP A 272 -31.79 12.79 -27.07
CA ASP A 272 -32.31 14.08 -26.62
C ASP A 272 -33.82 14.07 -26.33
N SER A 273 -34.20 14.71 -25.22
CA SER A 273 -35.53 15.34 -25.08
C SER A 273 -35.50 16.50 -24.08
N GLN A 274 -35.83 17.70 -24.55
CA GLN A 274 -36.06 18.87 -23.68
C GLN A 274 -37.44 18.78 -22.99
N PRO A 275 -37.66 19.56 -21.91
CA PRO A 275 -38.62 20.64 -22.13
C PRO A 275 -38.25 22.00 -21.51
N SER A 276 -38.75 23.05 -22.18
CA SER A 276 -38.98 24.43 -21.74
C SER A 276 -40.01 24.55 -20.60
N SER A 277 -40.17 25.65 -19.85
CA SER A 277 -39.38 26.88 -19.59
C SER A 277 -40.18 27.77 -18.62
N HIS A 278 -39.55 28.51 -17.69
CA HIS A 278 -40.13 29.71 -17.07
C HIS A 278 -39.05 30.73 -16.67
N SER A 279 -39.44 31.98 -16.44
CA SER A 279 -38.61 33.19 -16.62
C SER A 279 -38.05 33.83 -15.34
N CYS A 280 -36.78 34.25 -15.38
CA CYS A 280 -36.22 35.62 -15.21
C CYS A 280 -36.93 36.65 -14.27
N PRO A 281 -36.20 37.61 -13.63
CA PRO A 281 -35.07 38.33 -14.26
C PRO A 281 -33.82 38.71 -13.41
N GLU A 282 -32.72 38.97 -14.14
CA GLU A 282 -31.74 40.10 -14.07
C GLU A 282 -31.03 40.46 -12.72
N ASP A 283 -29.73 40.80 -12.67
CA ASP A 283 -28.63 40.90 -13.68
C ASP A 283 -27.26 40.60 -12.97
N HIS A 284 -26.00 40.90 -13.35
CA HIS A 284 -25.33 41.82 -14.29
C HIS A 284 -24.19 41.18 -15.13
N ARG A 285 -23.93 41.78 -16.29
CA ARG A 285 -22.74 41.64 -17.16
C ARG A 285 -22.52 42.99 -17.90
N PRO A 286 -21.50 43.23 -18.75
CA PRO A 286 -20.26 42.52 -19.10
C PRO A 286 -19.03 43.49 -18.87
N PRO A 287 -17.87 43.48 -19.59
CA PRO A 287 -17.35 42.57 -20.61
C PRO A 287 -15.89 42.08 -20.41
N SER A 288 -15.41 41.32 -21.41
CA SER A 288 -14.04 40.80 -21.54
C SER A 288 -13.32 41.43 -22.74
N SER A 289 -12.01 41.14 -22.87
CA SER A 289 -11.14 41.41 -24.04
C SER A 289 -10.58 42.83 -24.19
N LEU A 290 -9.25 42.96 -24.15
CA LEU A 290 -8.41 43.09 -25.37
C LEU A 290 -6.92 43.09 -25.02
N TYR A 291 -6.06 42.92 -26.03
CA TYR A 291 -4.60 42.77 -25.90
C TYR A 291 -3.89 43.74 -26.86
N CYS A 292 -3.10 44.69 -26.35
CA CYS A 292 -1.89 45.27 -26.99
C CYS A 292 -1.27 46.44 -26.17
N PRO A 293 0.03 46.79 -26.36
CA PRO A 293 0.74 47.79 -25.56
C PRO A 293 1.04 49.13 -26.29
N PRO A 294 1.38 50.20 -25.55
CA PRO A 294 2.16 51.35 -26.04
C PRO A 294 3.64 51.30 -25.55
N LYS A 295 4.46 52.26 -26.01
CA LYS A 295 5.93 52.27 -25.89
C LYS A 295 6.48 53.35 -24.95
N ASN A 296 7.77 53.21 -24.63
CA ASN A 296 8.68 54.08 -23.88
C ASN A 296 8.35 55.58 -23.88
N GLY A 297 8.45 56.20 -22.71
CA GLY A 297 8.84 57.60 -22.52
C GLY A 297 10.01 57.64 -21.53
N ASP A 298 11.09 58.35 -21.88
CA ASP A 298 12.36 58.38 -21.14
C ASP A 298 12.50 59.70 -20.35
N HIS A 299 12.91 59.62 -19.09
CA HIS A 299 13.48 60.75 -18.37
C HIS A 299 14.46 60.27 -17.29
N THR A 300 15.71 60.74 -17.38
CA THR A 300 16.85 60.24 -16.62
C THR A 300 17.05 60.95 -15.29
N SER A 301 17.31 60.19 -14.22
CA SER A 301 18.03 60.66 -13.03
C SER A 301 19.04 59.58 -12.58
N LEU A 302 20.19 60.01 -12.07
CA LEU A 302 21.38 59.16 -11.90
C LEU A 302 21.67 58.86 -10.43
N LEU A 303 21.60 57.58 -10.05
CA LEU A 303 22.60 56.78 -9.29
C LEU A 303 21.95 55.44 -8.88
N PRO A 304 22.73 54.36 -8.60
CA PRO A 304 22.21 53.00 -8.75
C PRO A 304 21.36 52.50 -7.57
N GLU A 305 20.12 52.10 -7.87
CA GLU A 305 19.37 51.19 -7.00
C GLU A 305 20.03 49.80 -7.00
N ALA A 306 20.64 49.44 -5.87
CA ALA A 306 21.06 48.06 -5.64
C ALA A 306 19.82 47.21 -5.36
N THR A 307 19.30 46.53 -6.38
CA THR A 307 18.11 45.68 -6.29
C THR A 307 18.35 44.49 -5.35
N PHE A 308 17.67 44.47 -4.19
CA PHE A 308 17.69 43.35 -3.24
C PHE A 308 16.35 42.60 -3.18
N PRO A 309 16.07 41.65 -4.11
CA PRO A 309 14.97 40.71 -3.98
C PRO A 309 15.36 39.54 -3.05
N MET A 310 15.66 39.84 -1.77
CA MET A 310 16.13 38.88 -0.77
C MET A 310 15.12 38.77 0.38
N GLN A 311 14.17 37.84 0.20
CA GLN A 311 12.95 37.67 1.01
C GLN A 311 12.00 38.88 0.94
N GLY A 312 10.69 38.63 1.04
CA GLY A 312 9.65 39.68 1.06
C GLY A 312 9.52 40.32 2.44
N LEU A 313 10.63 40.75 3.04
CA LEU A 313 10.72 41.30 4.39
C LEU A 313 11.12 42.78 4.33
N GLU A 314 10.12 43.64 4.46
CA GLU A 314 10.26 45.10 4.47
C GLU A 314 10.17 45.69 5.89
N LEU A 315 10.33 47.02 6.01
CA LEU A 315 10.16 47.73 7.27
C LEU A 315 8.74 47.52 7.82
N ASN A 316 8.67 47.24 9.12
CA ASN A 316 7.48 46.84 9.89
C ASN A 316 6.97 45.40 9.64
N SER A 317 7.73 44.55 8.93
CA SER A 317 7.44 43.11 8.92
C SER A 317 7.55 42.51 10.32
N MET A 318 6.53 41.76 10.74
CA MET A 318 6.59 40.90 11.92
C MET A 318 7.42 39.65 11.57
N VAL A 319 8.43 39.35 12.38
CA VAL A 319 9.40 38.29 12.11
C VAL A 319 9.76 37.46 13.35
N GLU A 320 10.12 36.22 13.10
CA GLU A 320 10.73 35.29 14.05
C GLU A 320 12.21 35.05 13.71
N VAL A 321 13.04 34.87 14.75
CA VAL A 321 14.49 34.60 14.66
C VAL A 321 14.93 33.58 15.71
N ASP A 322 16.05 32.90 15.43
CA ASP A 322 16.70 31.89 16.29
C ASP A 322 15.83 30.66 16.66
N ASP A 323 16.37 29.77 17.49
CA ASP A 323 15.71 28.55 18.00
C ASP A 323 16.06 28.40 19.51
N PRO A 324 15.08 28.46 20.44
CA PRO A 324 13.64 28.66 20.21
C PRO A 324 13.32 30.04 19.59
N PRO A 325 12.23 30.15 18.80
CA PRO A 325 11.93 31.35 18.03
C PRO A 325 11.55 32.54 18.92
N ILE A 326 12.21 33.66 18.67
CA ILE A 326 12.01 34.94 19.34
C ILE A 326 11.38 35.93 18.36
N TYR A 327 10.33 36.64 18.78
CA TYR A 327 9.50 37.47 17.91
C TYR A 327 9.82 38.96 18.00
N GLY A 328 9.79 39.65 16.86
CA GLY A 328 9.98 41.09 16.79
C GLY A 328 9.49 41.70 15.47
N VAL A 329 9.65 43.01 15.33
CA VAL A 329 9.23 43.79 14.16
C VAL A 329 10.47 44.43 13.54
N ILE A 330 10.68 44.28 12.22
CA ILE A 330 11.78 44.96 11.53
C ILE A 330 11.55 46.48 11.62
N ARG A 331 12.42 47.20 12.32
CA ARG A 331 12.41 48.68 12.39
C ARG A 331 13.49 49.34 11.56
N TRP A 332 14.51 48.58 11.17
CA TRP A 332 15.63 49.08 10.37
C TRP A 332 16.16 47.96 9.46
N ILE A 333 16.58 48.31 8.25
CA ILE A 333 17.36 47.43 7.36
C ILE A 333 18.53 48.26 6.82
N GLY A 334 19.74 47.71 6.83
CA GLY A 334 20.91 48.38 6.27
C GLY A 334 22.11 47.45 6.08
N GLN A 335 23.12 47.94 5.37
CA GLN A 335 24.40 47.25 5.20
C GLN A 335 25.47 47.88 6.09
N THR A 336 26.57 47.15 6.28
CA THR A 336 27.70 47.61 7.10
C THR A 336 29.02 47.35 6.37
N PRO A 337 30.08 48.17 6.57
CA PRO A 337 31.35 47.98 5.87
C PRO A 337 32.03 46.62 6.08
N GLU A 338 31.65 45.88 7.12
CA GLU A 338 32.16 44.54 7.46
C GLU A 338 31.28 43.39 6.96
N SER A 339 30.06 43.67 6.46
CA SER A 339 29.12 42.66 5.97
C SER A 339 28.38 43.17 4.73
N ALA A 340 28.72 42.59 3.58
CA ALA A 340 27.96 42.76 2.34
C ALA A 340 26.53 42.16 2.41
N GLU A 341 26.26 41.31 3.40
CA GLU A 341 24.90 40.83 3.68
C GLU A 341 24.12 41.87 4.50
N PRO A 342 22.87 42.22 4.12
CA PRO A 342 22.06 43.17 4.86
C PRO A 342 21.71 42.68 6.27
N ILE A 343 21.62 43.63 7.20
CA ILE A 343 21.31 43.45 8.61
C ILE A 343 19.93 44.05 8.87
N ALA A 344 19.09 43.32 9.60
CA ALA A 344 17.81 43.78 10.12
C ALA A 344 17.98 44.18 11.59
N GLY A 345 17.48 45.36 11.94
CA GLY A 345 17.26 45.80 13.31
C GLY A 345 15.81 45.54 13.71
N LEU A 346 15.62 44.72 14.74
CA LEU A 346 14.32 44.20 15.19
C LEU A 346 13.94 44.82 16.53
N GLU A 347 12.74 45.38 16.64
CA GLU A 347 12.10 45.69 17.92
C GLU A 347 11.38 44.43 18.43
N MET A 348 11.90 43.85 19.51
CA MET A 348 11.48 42.57 20.05
C MET A 348 10.27 42.72 20.98
N GLU A 349 9.39 41.71 20.97
CA GLU A 349 8.14 41.73 21.75
C GLU A 349 8.41 41.75 23.27
N GLU A 350 9.35 40.91 23.73
CA GLU A 350 9.80 40.83 25.12
C GLU A 350 11.19 41.48 25.34
N GLU A 351 11.50 41.85 26.58
CA GLU A 351 12.82 42.39 26.95
C GLU A 351 13.82 41.26 27.21
N MET A 352 14.97 41.26 26.53
CA MET A 352 15.97 40.20 26.67
C MET A 352 17.13 40.60 27.59
N SER A 353 17.47 39.70 28.52
CA SER A 353 18.46 39.93 29.58
C SER A 353 19.92 39.92 29.13
N SER A 354 20.22 39.73 27.83
CA SER A 354 21.57 39.83 27.27
C SER A 354 21.55 40.18 25.78
N GLY A 355 22.60 40.85 25.29
CA GLY A 355 22.88 41.09 23.87
C GLY A 355 22.03 42.17 23.17
N CYS A 356 20.84 42.49 23.68
CA CYS A 356 19.94 43.48 23.08
C CYS A 356 20.25 44.93 23.50
N THR A 357 19.72 45.89 22.75
CA THR A 357 20.02 47.34 22.87
C THR A 357 18.72 48.18 22.92
N ASP A 358 18.84 49.51 22.83
CA ASP A 358 17.77 50.51 22.76
C ASP A 358 17.53 51.06 21.34
N GLY A 359 17.99 50.34 20.32
CA GLY A 359 17.96 50.73 18.90
C GLY A 359 19.28 51.30 18.38
N MET A 360 20.34 51.32 19.20
CA MET A 360 21.70 51.64 18.77
C MET A 360 22.47 50.42 18.25
N TYR A 361 22.93 50.48 17.00
CA TYR A 361 23.90 49.53 16.44
C TYR A 361 25.28 50.17 16.35
N ARG A 362 26.26 49.62 17.10
CA ARG A 362 27.68 50.04 17.08
C ARG A 362 27.89 51.57 17.25
N GLY A 363 27.06 52.21 18.08
CA GLY A 363 27.12 53.65 18.37
C GLY A 363 26.30 54.55 17.44
N ASN A 364 25.69 54.00 16.38
CA ASN A 364 24.73 54.71 15.53
C ASN A 364 23.30 54.39 15.98
N ARG A 365 22.41 55.41 16.04
CA ARG A 365 20.97 55.23 16.28
C ARG A 365 20.31 54.74 14.99
N CYS A 366 19.83 53.51 14.97
CA CYS A 366 19.14 52.91 13.81
C CYS A 366 17.61 53.06 13.91
N PHE A 367 17.07 52.93 15.12
CA PHE A 367 15.69 53.21 15.49
C PHE A 367 15.63 53.53 17.00
N GLU A 368 14.43 53.77 17.53
CA GLU A 368 14.18 53.94 18.97
C GLU A 368 13.20 52.86 19.44
N CYS A 369 13.47 52.27 20.62
CA CYS A 369 12.59 51.31 21.28
C CYS A 369 12.85 51.31 22.80
N GLY A 370 12.15 50.44 23.54
CA GLY A 370 12.46 50.19 24.96
C GLY A 370 13.89 49.66 25.18
N PRO A 371 14.46 49.83 26.39
CA PRO A 371 15.78 49.28 26.71
C PRO A 371 15.78 47.76 26.57
N ASN A 372 16.86 47.21 26.01
CA ASN A 372 17.02 45.77 25.75
C ASN A 372 15.95 45.16 24.81
N LYS A 373 15.28 45.96 23.98
CA LYS A 373 14.32 45.50 22.95
C LYS A 373 14.84 45.52 21.52
N ALA A 374 16.03 46.05 21.25
CA ALA A 374 16.59 46.04 19.90
C ALA A 374 17.62 44.91 19.70
N LEU A 375 17.29 43.96 18.81
CA LEU A 375 18.17 42.89 18.36
C LEU A 375 18.59 43.16 16.90
N PHE A 376 19.87 42.94 16.57
CA PHE A 376 20.39 43.13 15.21
C PHE A 376 20.95 41.83 14.64
N VAL A 377 20.29 41.30 13.61
CA VAL A 377 20.62 40.03 12.95
C VAL A 377 20.85 40.24 11.45
N LYS A 378 21.42 39.25 10.77
CA LYS A 378 21.41 39.24 9.30
C LYS A 378 19.96 39.08 8.82
N LEU A 379 19.54 39.87 7.82
CA LEU A 379 18.15 39.84 7.32
C LEU A 379 17.72 38.41 6.90
N LYS A 380 18.66 37.63 6.33
CA LYS A 380 18.45 36.22 5.96
C LYS A 380 18.14 35.26 7.11
N SER A 381 18.42 35.66 8.36
CA SER A 381 18.06 34.90 9.57
C SER A 381 16.62 35.14 9.99
N CYS A 382 15.98 36.23 9.54
CA CYS A 382 14.58 36.52 9.80
C CYS A 382 13.67 35.64 8.94
N ARG A 383 12.54 35.22 9.51
CA ARG A 383 11.41 34.60 8.80
C ARG A 383 10.13 35.39 9.12
N PRO A 384 9.13 35.46 8.24
CA PRO A 384 7.83 36.03 8.59
C PRO A 384 7.24 35.32 9.81
N ASP A 385 6.70 36.07 10.76
CA ASP A 385 6.14 35.52 12.01
C ASP A 385 5.05 34.48 11.71
N SER A 386 5.31 33.23 12.10
CA SER A 386 4.43 32.09 11.85
C SER A 386 3.05 32.25 12.48
N ARG A 387 2.93 33.02 13.58
CA ARG A 387 1.65 33.29 14.28
C ARG A 387 0.65 34.04 13.41
N PHE A 388 1.11 34.85 12.44
CA PHE A 388 0.28 35.72 11.60
C PHE A 388 0.19 35.28 10.13
N SER A 389 0.80 34.14 9.77
CA SER A 389 0.84 33.62 8.39
C SER A 389 -0.55 33.26 7.81
N SER A 390 -1.61 33.25 8.62
CA SER A 390 -3.00 33.01 8.22
C SER A 390 -3.67 34.17 7.45
N LEU A 391 -3.10 35.38 7.50
CA LEU A 391 -3.59 36.55 6.74
C LEU A 391 -3.20 36.52 5.26
N HIS A 392 -2.18 35.73 4.90
CA HIS A 392 -1.86 35.44 3.51
C HIS A 392 -2.57 34.13 3.09
N GLY A 393 -3.31 34.18 1.99
CA GLY A 393 -4.16 33.05 1.56
C GLY A 393 -3.37 31.74 1.38
N ARG A 394 -4.01 30.60 1.73
CA ARG A 394 -3.42 29.25 1.73
C ARG A 394 -2.48 29.02 0.53
N VAL A 395 -1.18 28.97 0.79
CA VAL A 395 -0.17 28.76 -0.24
C VAL A 395 -0.36 27.37 -0.87
N ASN A 396 -0.63 27.34 -2.17
CA ASN A 396 -0.91 26.12 -2.89
C ASN A 396 0.37 25.29 -3.07
N GLN A 397 0.48 24.16 -2.36
CA GLN A 397 1.64 23.25 -2.43
C GLN A 397 1.97 22.85 -3.88
N ILE A 398 0.94 22.63 -4.71
CA ILE A 398 1.05 22.25 -6.14
C ILE A 398 1.73 23.34 -7.00
N GLN A 399 1.74 24.60 -6.55
CA GLN A 399 2.45 25.70 -7.22
C GLN A 399 3.86 25.93 -6.66
N ARG A 400 4.12 25.57 -5.39
CA ARG A 400 5.39 25.86 -4.72
C ARG A 400 6.57 25.01 -5.23
N CYS A 401 6.28 23.88 -5.86
CA CYS A 401 7.26 23.03 -6.57
C CYS A 401 8.06 23.78 -7.66
N ASN A 402 7.54 24.92 -8.16
CA ASN A 402 8.17 25.75 -9.18
C ASN A 402 8.91 26.98 -8.60
N SER A 403 9.04 27.08 -7.27
CA SER A 403 9.67 28.25 -6.64
C SER A 403 11.20 28.18 -6.64
N ILE A 404 11.86 29.35 -6.54
CA ILE A 404 13.30 29.53 -6.80
C ILE A 404 14.20 28.66 -5.89
N ALA A 405 13.72 28.27 -4.70
CA ALA A 405 14.42 27.36 -3.80
C ALA A 405 14.65 25.93 -4.35
N PHE A 406 14.03 25.56 -5.47
CA PHE A 406 14.08 24.21 -6.04
C PHE A 406 15.06 24.06 -7.23
N GLN A 407 15.86 25.08 -7.56
CA GLN A 407 16.70 25.08 -8.76
C GLN A 407 17.68 23.89 -8.84
N ASP A 408 18.30 23.52 -7.71
CA ASP A 408 19.22 22.36 -7.63
C ASP A 408 18.50 20.99 -7.72
N TYR A 409 17.17 20.97 -7.60
CA TYR A 409 16.33 19.78 -7.71
C TYR A 409 15.49 19.77 -9.00
N ALA A 410 15.75 20.64 -9.97
CA ALA A 410 15.06 20.62 -11.27
C ALA A 410 15.64 19.55 -12.22
N SER A 411 14.81 18.62 -12.71
CA SER A 411 15.18 17.77 -13.86
C SER A 411 15.00 18.53 -15.18
N LYS A 412 16.02 18.46 -16.03
CA LYS A 412 16.02 19.06 -17.39
C LYS A 412 15.24 18.19 -18.36
N CYS A 413 14.67 18.79 -19.40
CA CYS A 413 14.19 18.06 -20.57
C CYS A 413 15.37 17.40 -21.30
N VAL A 414 15.14 16.22 -21.88
CA VAL A 414 16.09 15.45 -22.70
C VAL A 414 15.33 14.96 -23.95
N GLU A 415 15.50 15.68 -25.06
CA GLU A 415 14.80 15.44 -26.34
C GLU A 415 15.30 14.19 -27.08
N GLU A 416 16.59 13.87 -26.93
CA GLU A 416 17.21 12.67 -27.51
C GLU A 416 16.58 11.39 -26.93
N ASN A 417 16.36 10.38 -27.76
CA ASN A 417 15.84 9.09 -27.31
C ASN A 417 16.92 8.36 -26.49
N THR A 418 16.74 8.27 -25.17
CA THR A 418 17.68 7.58 -24.28
C THR A 418 17.22 6.12 -24.10
N PRO A 419 17.95 5.10 -24.60
CA PRO A 419 17.70 3.71 -24.22
C PRO A 419 18.07 3.48 -22.74
N PRO A 420 17.62 2.37 -22.11
CA PRO A 420 18.12 1.99 -20.78
C PRO A 420 19.65 1.81 -20.80
N ALA A 421 20.33 2.23 -19.72
CA ALA A 421 21.74 1.93 -19.53
C ALA A 421 21.94 0.48 -19.09
N GLU A 422 23.13 -0.08 -19.35
CA GLU A 422 23.47 -1.47 -19.01
C GLU A 422 24.65 -1.59 -18.05
N GLY A 423 24.77 -2.77 -17.41
CA GLY A 423 25.95 -3.17 -16.64
C GLY A 423 26.32 -2.19 -15.54
N ASN A 424 27.59 -1.77 -15.52
CA ASN A 424 28.10 -0.84 -14.52
C ASN A 424 27.57 0.59 -14.71
N GLU A 425 27.32 1.01 -15.95
CA GLU A 425 26.80 2.35 -16.25
C GLU A 425 25.40 2.54 -15.65
N ALA A 426 24.56 1.51 -15.73
CA ALA A 426 23.26 1.49 -15.04
C ALA A 426 23.39 1.68 -13.51
N ILE A 427 24.41 1.07 -12.89
CA ILE A 427 24.66 1.19 -11.44
C ILE A 427 25.10 2.62 -11.09
N GLU A 428 26.09 3.15 -11.81
CA GLU A 428 26.65 4.49 -11.57
C GLU A 428 25.65 5.62 -11.87
N LEU A 429 24.79 5.44 -12.89
CA LEU A 429 23.74 6.40 -13.23
C LEU A 429 22.54 6.31 -12.29
N LEU A 430 22.04 5.12 -11.94
CA LEU A 430 20.75 4.98 -11.24
C LEU A 430 20.87 4.89 -9.72
N THR A 431 22.01 4.51 -9.13
CA THR A 431 22.08 4.21 -7.69
C THR A 431 22.54 5.40 -6.83
N GLY A 432 22.03 5.48 -5.59
CA GLY A 432 22.38 6.49 -4.60
C GLY A 432 21.19 7.30 -4.06
N TRP A 433 21.52 8.36 -3.31
CA TRP A 433 20.58 9.39 -2.87
C TRP A 433 20.26 10.37 -4.00
N LYS A 434 19.05 10.95 -3.99
CA LYS A 434 18.57 11.87 -5.05
C LYS A 434 18.61 11.19 -6.43
N LYS A 435 18.15 9.94 -6.47
CA LYS A 435 18.08 9.09 -7.67
C LYS A 435 16.72 8.42 -7.78
N GLY A 436 16.33 8.07 -8.99
CA GLY A 436 14.97 7.65 -9.33
C GLY A 436 14.00 8.83 -9.44
N ILE A 437 12.70 8.54 -9.32
CA ILE A 437 11.63 9.54 -9.43
C ILE A 437 11.33 10.13 -8.05
N GLN A 438 11.30 11.46 -7.92
CA GLN A 438 10.95 12.14 -6.67
C GLN A 438 9.43 12.11 -6.43
N GLY A 439 9.02 11.47 -5.33
CA GLY A 439 7.61 11.41 -4.95
C GLY A 439 7.11 12.66 -4.22
N HIS A 440 5.84 13.00 -4.39
CA HIS A 440 5.15 14.12 -3.76
C HIS A 440 3.63 13.88 -3.69
N CYS A 441 3.00 14.20 -2.55
CA CYS A 441 1.54 14.09 -2.32
C CYS A 441 0.93 12.76 -2.78
N ASN A 442 1.32 11.66 -2.14
CA ASN A 442 0.79 10.30 -2.39
C ASN A 442 1.08 9.71 -3.79
N SER A 443 2.07 10.21 -4.52
CA SER A 443 2.42 9.77 -5.88
C SER A 443 3.04 8.37 -6.02
N CYS A 444 3.37 7.67 -4.94
CA CYS A 444 4.26 6.49 -4.98
C CYS A 444 3.76 5.38 -5.91
N TYR A 445 2.44 5.20 -6.06
CA TYR A 445 1.84 4.27 -7.02
C TYR A 445 2.29 4.55 -8.46
N LEU A 446 2.42 5.83 -8.84
CA LEU A 446 2.87 6.28 -10.15
C LEU A 446 4.40 6.26 -10.22
N ASP A 447 5.08 6.79 -9.20
CA ASP A 447 6.55 6.88 -9.18
C ASP A 447 7.19 5.50 -9.34
N ALA A 448 6.74 4.53 -8.52
CA ALA A 448 7.29 3.18 -8.53
C ALA A 448 6.87 2.40 -9.78
N THR A 449 5.65 2.59 -10.29
CA THR A 449 5.21 1.92 -11.54
C THR A 449 5.98 2.44 -12.76
N LEU A 450 6.18 3.76 -12.90
CA LEU A 450 7.02 4.32 -13.98
C LEU A 450 8.48 3.88 -13.87
N PHE A 451 9.02 3.78 -12.66
CA PHE A 451 10.37 3.26 -12.45
C PHE A 451 10.48 1.79 -12.84
N CYS A 452 9.52 0.94 -12.45
CA CYS A 452 9.42 -0.45 -12.91
C CYS A 452 9.35 -0.55 -14.45
N MET A 453 8.50 0.24 -15.10
CA MET A 453 8.26 0.19 -16.54
C MET A 453 9.48 0.62 -17.38
N PHE A 454 10.17 1.69 -16.99
CA PHE A 454 11.07 2.41 -17.91
C PHE A 454 12.51 2.60 -17.43
N ALA A 455 12.84 2.40 -16.15
CA ALA A 455 14.19 2.74 -15.65
C ALA A 455 15.28 1.87 -16.30
N CYS A 456 15.03 0.56 -16.40
CA CYS A 456 16.01 -0.44 -16.87
C CYS A 456 15.47 -1.36 -17.97
N SER A 457 14.28 -1.07 -18.50
CA SER A 457 13.62 -1.85 -19.55
C SER A 457 13.14 -0.94 -20.67
N SER A 458 13.18 -1.46 -21.89
CA SER A 458 12.76 -0.82 -23.14
C SER A 458 11.45 -1.39 -23.68
N VAL A 459 10.87 -2.42 -23.05
CA VAL A 459 9.77 -3.22 -23.62
C VAL A 459 8.50 -2.40 -23.94
N LEU A 460 8.35 -1.21 -23.34
CA LEU A 460 7.25 -0.26 -23.57
C LEU A 460 7.68 1.02 -24.32
N ASP A 461 8.91 1.10 -24.86
CA ASP A 461 9.41 2.29 -25.57
C ASP A 461 8.62 2.60 -26.85
N THR A 462 8.00 1.59 -27.49
CA THR A 462 7.06 1.79 -28.62
C THR A 462 5.96 2.80 -28.29
N MET A 463 5.44 2.79 -27.04
CA MET A 463 4.41 3.72 -26.58
C MET A 463 4.94 5.17 -26.49
N LEU A 464 6.24 5.36 -26.25
CA LEU A 464 6.91 6.66 -26.19
C LEU A 464 7.32 7.18 -27.57
N LEU A 465 7.57 6.25 -28.50
CA LEU A 465 8.11 6.50 -29.85
C LEU A 465 7.04 6.53 -30.95
N ARG A 466 5.82 6.07 -30.69
CA ARG A 466 4.71 6.10 -31.66
C ARG A 466 4.46 7.55 -32.14
N PRO A 467 4.41 7.81 -33.47
CA PRO A 467 3.98 9.10 -33.98
C PRO A 467 2.47 9.28 -33.78
N SER A 468 2.03 10.54 -33.66
CA SER A 468 0.60 10.85 -33.60
C SER A 468 -0.04 10.64 -34.96
N ASP A 469 -1.24 10.06 -34.99
CA ASP A 469 -2.04 9.88 -36.21
C ASP A 469 -3.27 10.81 -36.23
N LYS A 470 -4.16 10.60 -37.22
CA LYS A 470 -5.38 11.43 -37.40
C LYS A 470 -6.50 11.13 -36.40
N ASN A 471 -6.39 10.04 -35.65
CA ASN A 471 -7.35 9.62 -34.65
C ASN A 471 -7.00 10.22 -33.29
N ASP A 472 -5.71 10.36 -32.98
CA ASP A 472 -5.17 10.89 -31.73
C ASP A 472 -5.66 12.32 -31.41
N ASN A 473 -5.54 12.74 -30.14
CA ASN A 473 -5.91 14.07 -29.67
C ASN A 473 -4.69 14.83 -29.09
N ASP A 474 -4.86 16.10 -28.73
CA ASP A 474 -3.78 16.90 -28.15
C ASP A 474 -3.22 16.27 -26.86
N SER A 475 -4.09 15.68 -26.03
CA SER A 475 -3.72 14.97 -24.80
C SER A 475 -2.77 13.80 -25.05
N TYR A 476 -2.94 13.04 -26.14
CA TYR A 476 -2.00 11.99 -26.55
C TYR A 476 -0.59 12.56 -26.74
N THR A 477 -0.47 13.59 -27.59
CA THR A 477 0.82 14.19 -27.97
C THR A 477 1.52 14.78 -26.74
N VAL A 478 0.80 15.58 -25.95
CA VAL A 478 1.34 16.20 -24.72
C VAL A 478 1.74 15.16 -23.68
N THR A 479 0.96 14.08 -23.50
CA THR A 479 1.29 13.01 -22.54
C THR A 479 2.51 12.22 -23.00
N ARG A 480 2.57 11.83 -24.28
CA ARG A 480 3.71 11.09 -24.85
C ARG A 480 4.99 11.88 -24.71
N ASP A 481 4.98 13.15 -25.12
CA ASP A 481 6.19 13.95 -25.17
C ASP A 481 6.65 14.37 -23.76
N LEU A 482 5.74 14.67 -22.82
CA LEU A 482 6.09 14.82 -21.39
C LEU A 482 6.72 13.53 -20.83
N LEU A 483 6.08 12.38 -21.05
CA LEU A 483 6.55 11.10 -20.50
C LEU A 483 7.91 10.70 -21.09
N ARG A 484 8.11 10.86 -22.41
CA ARG A 484 9.39 10.60 -23.07
C ARG A 484 10.46 11.59 -22.61
N THR A 485 10.25 12.88 -22.84
CA THR A 485 11.33 13.89 -22.83
C THR A 485 11.60 14.51 -21.46
N GLU A 486 10.60 14.56 -20.56
CA GLU A 486 10.76 15.17 -19.23
C GLU A 486 10.78 14.16 -18.07
N ILE A 487 10.43 12.88 -18.33
CA ILE A 487 10.42 11.81 -17.33
C ILE A 487 11.38 10.67 -17.70
N VAL A 488 11.13 9.92 -18.79
CA VAL A 488 11.90 8.70 -19.10
C VAL A 488 13.32 9.00 -19.58
N ASN A 489 13.50 9.88 -20.56
CA ASN A 489 14.83 10.25 -21.05
C ASN A 489 15.71 10.90 -19.95
N PRO A 490 15.19 11.80 -19.08
CA PRO A 490 15.96 12.33 -17.95
C PRO A 490 16.22 11.30 -16.84
N LEU A 491 15.30 10.37 -16.59
CA LEU A 491 15.53 9.25 -15.65
C LEU A 491 16.70 8.40 -16.11
N ARG A 492 16.71 7.97 -17.37
CA ARG A 492 17.77 7.14 -17.95
C ARG A 492 19.10 7.89 -18.07
N LYS A 493 19.09 9.14 -18.53
CA LYS A 493 20.32 9.93 -18.79
C LYS A 493 20.97 10.53 -17.54
N ASN A 494 20.18 10.97 -16.56
CA ASN A 494 20.68 11.68 -15.37
C ASN A 494 20.51 10.87 -14.07
N GLY A 495 19.71 9.82 -14.09
CA GLY A 495 19.34 9.03 -12.92
C GLY A 495 18.28 9.67 -12.01
N TYR A 496 17.65 10.78 -12.41
CA TYR A 496 16.75 11.55 -11.53
C TYR A 496 15.66 12.33 -12.30
N VAL A 497 14.44 12.30 -11.75
CA VAL A 497 13.28 13.11 -12.19
C VAL A 497 12.66 13.82 -11.00
N CYS A 498 12.34 15.11 -11.13
CA CYS A 498 11.73 15.87 -10.04
C CYS A 498 10.20 15.85 -10.04
N ALA A 499 9.61 16.07 -8.87
CA ALA A 499 8.17 15.92 -8.65
C ALA A 499 7.30 16.85 -9.51
N THR A 500 7.84 17.95 -10.06
CA THR A 500 7.09 18.85 -10.97
C THR A 500 6.62 18.13 -12.23
N LYS A 501 7.43 17.23 -12.80
CA LYS A 501 7.14 16.51 -14.04
C LYS A 501 6.06 15.44 -13.81
N ILE A 502 6.17 14.76 -12.67
CA ILE A 502 5.14 13.83 -12.19
C ILE A 502 3.82 14.57 -11.92
N MET A 503 3.85 15.72 -11.26
CA MET A 503 2.66 16.54 -11.01
C MET A 503 2.05 17.11 -12.30
N ALA A 504 2.84 17.36 -13.35
CA ALA A 504 2.33 17.70 -14.68
C ALA A 504 1.59 16.49 -15.31
N LEU A 505 2.17 15.29 -15.26
CA LEU A 505 1.54 14.06 -15.76
C LEU A 505 0.24 13.76 -15.01
N ARG A 506 0.23 13.86 -13.68
CA ARG A 506 -0.97 13.67 -12.83
C ARG A 506 -2.11 14.60 -13.22
N LYS A 507 -1.83 15.87 -13.54
CA LYS A 507 -2.83 16.84 -14.03
C LYS A 507 -3.41 16.48 -15.39
N ILE A 508 -2.59 15.97 -16.31
CA ILE A 508 -3.06 15.57 -17.64
C ILE A 508 -3.93 14.31 -17.54
N LEU A 509 -3.54 13.33 -16.71
CA LEU A 509 -4.33 12.13 -16.45
C LEU A 509 -5.66 12.46 -15.77
N GLU A 510 -5.69 13.36 -14.77
CA GLU A 510 -6.94 13.83 -14.15
C GLU A 510 -7.86 14.54 -15.15
N ALA A 511 -7.31 15.38 -16.03
CA ALA A 511 -8.08 16.09 -17.05
C ALA A 511 -8.61 15.18 -18.19
N ALA A 512 -7.88 14.12 -18.56
CA ALA A 512 -8.21 13.27 -19.70
C ALA A 512 -8.98 11.99 -19.31
N GLY A 513 -8.70 11.41 -18.14
CA GLY A 513 -9.21 10.12 -17.70
C GLY A 513 -10.63 10.14 -17.12
N ARG A 514 -11.16 11.32 -16.77
CA ARG A 514 -12.41 11.53 -16.00
C ARG A 514 -12.37 11.01 -14.54
N SER A 515 -11.31 10.32 -14.12
CA SER A 515 -11.02 9.99 -12.72
C SER A 515 -10.53 11.22 -11.94
N THR A 516 -11.21 11.54 -10.85
CA THR A 516 -10.75 12.53 -9.85
C THR A 516 -9.78 11.91 -8.84
N GLY A 517 -9.08 12.76 -8.09
CA GLY A 517 -8.13 12.39 -7.04
C GLY A 517 -6.70 12.22 -7.56
N PHE A 518 -6.50 12.31 -8.88
CA PHE A 518 -5.23 11.95 -9.50
C PHE A 518 -4.08 12.87 -9.06
N THR A 519 -4.31 14.12 -8.66
CA THR A 519 -3.26 15.05 -8.19
C THR A 519 -2.97 15.04 -6.68
N ASN A 520 -3.80 14.42 -5.84
CA ASN A 520 -3.70 14.52 -4.37
C ASN A 520 -3.88 13.21 -3.60
N GLU A 521 -4.61 12.24 -4.15
CA GLU A 521 -4.91 10.96 -3.50
C GLU A 521 -3.87 9.87 -3.85
N GLU A 522 -3.83 8.84 -3.02
CA GLU A 522 -3.19 7.55 -3.33
C GLU A 522 -4.15 6.76 -4.24
N LYS A 523 -3.67 6.25 -5.37
CA LYS A 523 -4.43 5.40 -6.29
C LYS A 523 -3.74 4.04 -6.46
N ASP A 524 -4.45 3.06 -7.01
CA ASP A 524 -3.86 1.77 -7.34
C ASP A 524 -3.18 1.80 -8.73
N PRO A 525 -2.04 1.09 -8.92
CA PRO A 525 -1.30 1.02 -10.18
C PRO A 525 -2.13 0.64 -11.41
N GLU A 526 -3.16 -0.20 -11.28
CA GLU A 526 -4.11 -0.53 -12.35
C GLU A 526 -4.95 0.67 -12.82
N GLU A 527 -5.39 1.56 -11.92
CA GLU A 527 -6.11 2.79 -12.32
C GLU A 527 -5.16 3.70 -13.11
N PHE A 528 -3.92 3.83 -12.66
CA PHE A 528 -2.87 4.57 -13.35
C PHE A 528 -2.55 3.99 -14.72
N LEU A 529 -2.26 2.67 -14.82
CA LEU A 529 -1.94 1.99 -16.07
C LEU A 529 -3.10 2.08 -17.07
N THR A 530 -4.34 1.84 -16.62
CA THR A 530 -5.52 1.92 -17.50
C THR A 530 -5.70 3.32 -18.08
N ASN A 531 -5.61 4.36 -17.24
CA ASN A 531 -5.70 5.74 -17.71
C ASN A 531 -4.53 6.12 -18.63
N LEU A 532 -3.30 5.70 -18.31
CA LEU A 532 -2.11 6.00 -19.12
C LEU A 532 -2.21 5.36 -20.52
N PHE A 533 -2.57 4.07 -20.60
CA PHE A 533 -2.73 3.35 -21.85
C PHE A 533 -3.92 3.88 -22.67
N GLN A 534 -5.01 4.32 -22.02
CA GLN A 534 -6.14 4.97 -22.69
C GLN A 534 -5.75 6.33 -23.29
N VAL A 535 -5.00 7.16 -22.57
CA VAL A 535 -4.54 8.48 -23.05
C VAL A 535 -3.47 8.34 -24.14
N LEU A 536 -2.57 7.37 -24.01
CA LEU A 536 -1.55 7.06 -25.02
C LEU A 536 -2.07 6.20 -26.18
N ARG A 537 -3.32 5.73 -26.09
CA ARG A 537 -3.96 4.77 -27.03
C ARG A 537 -3.02 3.62 -27.41
N ALA A 538 -2.40 3.04 -26.39
CA ALA A 538 -1.56 1.87 -26.56
C ALA A 538 -2.44 0.64 -26.80
N GLU A 539 -1.96 -0.27 -27.64
CA GLU A 539 -2.60 -1.57 -27.84
C GLU A 539 -2.48 -2.43 -26.56
N PRO A 540 -3.35 -3.44 -26.38
CA PRO A 540 -3.21 -4.40 -25.28
C PRO A 540 -1.82 -5.05 -25.31
N LEU A 541 -1.20 -5.22 -24.14
CA LEU A 541 0.13 -5.84 -24.05
C LEU A 541 0.11 -7.32 -24.42
N PHE A 542 -1.04 -7.98 -24.27
CA PHE A 542 -1.25 -9.38 -24.63
C PHE A 542 -2.73 -9.71 -24.78
N TYR A 543 -3.01 -10.86 -25.39
CA TYR A 543 -4.36 -11.39 -25.59
C TYR A 543 -4.52 -12.76 -24.94
N ILE A 544 -5.59 -12.92 -24.17
CA ILE A 544 -6.02 -14.20 -23.57
C ILE A 544 -7.33 -14.68 -24.19
N ARG A 545 -7.53 -15.99 -24.25
CA ARG A 545 -8.75 -16.62 -24.76
C ARG A 545 -9.23 -17.69 -23.79
N ILE A 546 -10.54 -17.68 -23.48
CA ILE A 546 -11.25 -18.85 -22.94
C ILE A 546 -11.67 -19.69 -24.13
N SER A 547 -11.51 -21.02 -24.07
CA SER A 547 -11.69 -21.91 -25.23
C SER A 547 -12.97 -21.61 -26.03
N LYS A 548 -12.81 -21.48 -27.36
CA LYS A 548 -13.86 -21.17 -28.36
C LYS A 548 -14.53 -19.78 -28.22
N LYS A 549 -14.16 -18.94 -27.26
CA LYS A 549 -14.59 -17.52 -27.18
C LYS A 549 -13.67 -16.63 -28.01
N LYS A 550 -14.03 -15.36 -28.18
CA LYS A 550 -13.14 -14.35 -28.79
C LYS A 550 -11.95 -14.05 -27.85
N PRO A 551 -10.77 -13.68 -28.37
CA PRO A 551 -9.69 -13.13 -27.56
C PRO A 551 -10.14 -11.86 -26.81
N GLN A 552 -9.62 -11.67 -25.61
CA GLN A 552 -9.71 -10.46 -24.82
C GLN A 552 -8.30 -9.86 -24.70
N GLY A 553 -8.16 -8.58 -25.05
CA GLY A 553 -6.92 -7.85 -24.83
C GLY A 553 -6.80 -7.40 -23.37
N CYS A 554 -5.59 -7.52 -22.81
CA CYS A 554 -5.27 -7.17 -21.43
C CYS A 554 -4.05 -6.24 -21.33
N LEU A 555 -4.02 -5.43 -20.28
CA LEU A 555 -2.83 -4.65 -19.88
C LEU A 555 -2.01 -5.38 -18.80
N PHE A 556 -2.71 -6.11 -17.95
CA PHE A 556 -2.17 -6.90 -16.85
C PHE A 556 -3.10 -8.09 -16.57
N TYR A 557 -2.59 -9.11 -15.89
CA TYR A 557 -3.34 -10.31 -15.51
C TYR A 557 -3.44 -10.40 -13.99
N GLN A 558 -4.66 -10.40 -13.46
CA GLN A 558 -4.91 -10.65 -12.05
C GLN A 558 -4.92 -12.16 -11.79
N ILE A 559 -4.07 -12.63 -10.88
CA ILE A 559 -4.20 -13.99 -10.33
C ILE A 559 -5.52 -14.10 -9.56
N PHE A 560 -6.44 -14.92 -10.07
CA PHE A 560 -7.67 -15.35 -9.39
C PHE A 560 -7.65 -16.88 -9.20
N MET A 561 -7.81 -17.35 -7.96
CA MET A 561 -7.90 -18.77 -7.64
C MET A 561 -8.44 -18.99 -6.21
N GLU A 562 -8.80 -20.23 -5.88
CA GLU A 562 -9.00 -20.67 -4.49
C GLU A 562 -7.65 -21.01 -3.83
N ARG A 563 -7.46 -20.66 -2.55
CA ARG A 563 -6.18 -20.86 -1.85
C ARG A 563 -5.92 -22.35 -1.57
N LYS A 564 -4.99 -22.95 -2.31
CA LYS A 564 -4.53 -24.32 -2.08
C LYS A 564 -3.68 -24.42 -0.79
N LEU A 565 -4.30 -24.90 0.29
CA LEU A 565 -3.70 -25.02 1.64
C LEU A 565 -2.45 -25.92 1.71
N SER A 566 -2.17 -26.71 0.68
CA SER A 566 -0.96 -27.54 0.57
C SER A 566 0.32 -26.77 0.26
N VAL A 567 0.24 -25.49 -0.16
CA VAL A 567 1.40 -24.67 -0.53
C VAL A 567 1.39 -23.35 0.24
N ASN A 568 2.39 -23.16 1.10
CA ASN A 568 2.53 -21.97 1.94
C ASN A 568 3.21 -20.78 1.25
N MET A 569 4.11 -21.07 0.30
CA MET A 569 4.97 -20.09 -0.38
C MET A 569 5.07 -20.48 -1.86
N PRO A 570 4.04 -20.18 -2.69
CA PRO A 570 4.01 -20.54 -4.10
C PRO A 570 4.91 -19.62 -4.93
N SER A 571 5.32 -20.09 -6.11
CA SER A 571 5.97 -19.27 -7.12
C SER A 571 4.96 -18.59 -8.06
N VAL A 572 5.37 -17.50 -8.72
CA VAL A 572 4.53 -16.83 -9.72
C VAL A 572 4.16 -17.76 -10.89
N GLN A 573 5.07 -18.65 -11.30
CA GLN A 573 4.78 -19.75 -12.23
C GLN A 573 3.57 -20.58 -11.78
N GLN A 574 3.58 -21.06 -10.53
CA GLN A 574 2.48 -21.87 -9.98
C GLN A 574 1.17 -21.07 -9.90
N LEU A 575 1.23 -19.83 -9.44
CA LEU A 575 0.05 -18.95 -9.36
C LEU A 575 -0.58 -18.70 -10.75
N LEU A 576 0.25 -18.43 -11.76
CA LEU A 576 -0.20 -18.22 -13.14
C LEU A 576 -0.80 -19.49 -13.74
N GLU A 577 -0.11 -20.63 -13.63
CA GLU A 577 -0.63 -21.92 -14.09
C GLU A 577 -1.96 -22.25 -13.41
N TRP A 578 -2.07 -22.12 -12.08
CA TRP A 578 -3.32 -22.40 -11.36
C TRP A 578 -4.46 -21.48 -11.80
N SER A 579 -4.21 -20.18 -11.91
CA SER A 579 -5.25 -19.21 -12.29
C SER A 579 -5.72 -19.41 -13.73
N MET A 580 -4.81 -19.64 -14.67
CA MET A 580 -5.16 -19.89 -16.07
C MET A 580 -5.83 -21.26 -16.27
N VAL A 581 -5.37 -22.31 -15.59
CA VAL A 581 -6.02 -23.64 -15.63
C VAL A 581 -7.40 -23.61 -14.99
N THR A 582 -7.60 -22.89 -13.88
CA THR A 582 -8.94 -22.71 -13.27
C THR A 582 -9.87 -21.89 -14.19
N GLY A 583 -9.37 -20.93 -14.95
CA GLY A 583 -10.16 -20.13 -15.89
C GLY A 583 -10.41 -20.75 -17.28
N ASP A 584 -9.83 -21.91 -17.59
CA ASP A 584 -9.65 -22.43 -18.96
C ASP A 584 -9.11 -21.37 -19.94
N LEU A 585 -8.07 -20.65 -19.49
CA LEU A 585 -7.42 -19.57 -20.22
C LEU A 585 -6.14 -20.05 -20.90
N LYS A 586 -5.89 -19.49 -22.08
CA LYS A 586 -4.61 -19.55 -22.80
C LYS A 586 -4.22 -18.17 -23.34
N PHE A 587 -2.94 -17.93 -23.53
CA PHE A 587 -2.44 -16.83 -24.36
C PHE A 587 -2.61 -17.21 -25.85
N THR A 588 -3.07 -16.28 -26.68
CA THR A 588 -3.20 -16.55 -28.13
C THR A 588 -1.87 -16.47 -28.88
N GLU A 589 -0.90 -15.72 -28.33
CA GLU A 589 0.44 -15.54 -28.87
C GLU A 589 1.42 -15.19 -27.74
N ALA A 590 2.73 -15.17 -28.04
CA ALA A 590 3.77 -14.84 -27.07
C ALA A 590 3.71 -13.35 -26.69
N PRO A 591 3.44 -12.98 -25.43
CA PRO A 591 3.42 -11.59 -24.99
C PRO A 591 4.84 -10.99 -24.99
N SER A 592 5.00 -9.78 -25.52
CA SER A 592 6.27 -9.04 -25.42
C SER A 592 6.51 -8.54 -24.00
N CYS A 593 5.46 -8.07 -23.33
CA CYS A 593 5.42 -7.68 -21.92
C CYS A 593 4.22 -8.33 -21.21
N LEU A 594 4.45 -8.90 -20.03
CA LEU A 594 3.41 -9.51 -19.21
C LEU A 594 3.50 -8.95 -17.78
N ILE A 595 2.46 -8.22 -17.37
CA ILE A 595 2.31 -7.68 -16.02
C ILE A 595 1.34 -8.58 -15.25
N ILE A 596 1.76 -9.15 -14.12
CA ILE A 596 0.95 -10.08 -13.31
C ILE A 596 0.69 -9.44 -11.94
N GLN A 597 -0.56 -9.13 -11.62
CA GLN A 597 -0.98 -8.72 -10.28
C GLN A 597 -1.10 -9.95 -9.36
N MET A 598 -0.51 -9.85 -8.17
CA MET A 598 -0.52 -10.91 -7.17
C MET A 598 -1.91 -11.06 -6.52
N PRO A 599 -2.26 -12.24 -5.97
CA PRO A 599 -3.56 -12.46 -5.35
C PRO A 599 -3.67 -11.74 -3.99
N ARG A 600 -4.14 -10.50 -4.05
CA ARG A 600 -4.43 -9.59 -2.92
C ARG A 600 -5.88 -9.12 -2.98
N ASN A 601 -6.43 -8.68 -1.86
CA ASN A 601 -7.76 -8.05 -1.80
C ASN A 601 -7.70 -6.85 -0.85
N GLY A 602 -7.70 -5.64 -1.41
CA GLY A 602 -7.42 -4.42 -0.66
C GLY A 602 -6.05 -4.43 0.04
N LYS A 603 -5.90 -3.58 1.06
CA LYS A 603 -4.61 -3.32 1.71
C LYS A 603 -4.16 -4.37 2.73
N ASN A 604 -5.09 -5.15 3.28
CA ASN A 604 -4.82 -6.05 4.40
C ASN A 604 -4.76 -7.54 4.00
N PHE A 605 -5.53 -7.98 2.99
CA PHE A 605 -5.57 -9.39 2.60
C PHE A 605 -4.53 -9.73 1.53
N LYS A 606 -3.52 -10.51 1.92
CA LYS A 606 -2.61 -11.21 1.01
C LYS A 606 -3.01 -12.69 1.01
N MET A 607 -3.37 -13.28 -0.14
CA MET A 607 -3.83 -14.68 -0.19
C MET A 607 -2.74 -15.65 0.29
N PHE A 608 -1.48 -15.33 0.00
CA PHE A 608 -0.30 -15.99 0.54
C PHE A 608 0.56 -14.95 1.28
N PRO A 609 1.14 -15.27 2.44
CA PRO A 609 1.97 -14.33 3.21
C PRO A 609 3.32 -14.05 2.53
N THR A 610 3.74 -14.96 1.65
CA THR A 610 5.01 -14.96 0.94
C THR A 610 4.80 -15.58 -0.43
N ILE A 611 5.29 -14.94 -1.49
CA ILE A 611 5.27 -15.43 -2.88
C ILE A 611 6.70 -15.35 -3.41
N ILE A 612 7.11 -16.33 -4.24
CA ILE A 612 8.42 -16.33 -4.91
C ILE A 612 8.25 -15.74 -6.32
N PRO A 613 8.79 -14.54 -6.63
CA PRO A 613 8.88 -14.05 -8.01
C PRO A 613 9.72 -15.02 -8.83
N THR A 614 9.12 -15.65 -9.84
CA THR A 614 9.84 -16.55 -10.73
C THR A 614 10.76 -15.72 -11.62
N VAL A 615 12.06 -16.02 -11.69
CA VAL A 615 13.01 -15.21 -12.50
C VAL A 615 12.84 -15.46 -13.99
N GLU A 616 12.65 -16.72 -14.38
CA GLU A 616 12.33 -17.15 -15.75
C GLU A 616 10.97 -17.85 -15.76
N LEU A 617 9.96 -17.20 -16.31
CA LEU A 617 8.57 -17.66 -16.37
C LEU A 617 8.34 -18.44 -17.67
N ASN A 618 8.01 -19.74 -17.58
CA ASN A 618 7.76 -20.58 -18.74
C ASN A 618 6.27 -20.54 -19.13
N ILE A 619 5.98 -20.04 -20.33
CA ILE A 619 4.62 -19.88 -20.86
C ILE A 619 4.24 -20.91 -21.94
N THR A 620 5.16 -21.82 -22.31
CA THR A 620 5.01 -22.80 -23.41
C THR A 620 3.66 -23.56 -23.37
N ASP A 621 3.27 -24.06 -22.20
CA ASP A 621 2.04 -24.85 -22.04
C ASP A 621 0.77 -23.99 -21.84
N LEU A 622 0.94 -22.67 -21.67
CA LEU A 622 -0.12 -21.67 -21.53
C LEU A 622 -0.53 -21.03 -22.87
N LEU A 623 0.16 -21.34 -23.96
CA LEU A 623 -0.13 -20.86 -25.32
C LEU A 623 -1.05 -21.82 -26.08
N GLU A 624 -1.96 -21.31 -26.92
CA GLU A 624 -2.90 -22.14 -27.68
C GLU A 624 -2.19 -23.04 -28.72
N ASP A 625 -1.60 -22.46 -29.76
CA ASP A 625 -1.14 -23.20 -30.97
C ASP A 625 0.36 -23.60 -30.95
N THR A 626 0.96 -23.74 -29.75
CA THR A 626 2.38 -24.09 -29.58
C THR A 626 2.60 -25.60 -29.50
N PRO A 627 3.56 -26.21 -30.23
CA PRO A 627 3.90 -27.63 -30.10
C PRO A 627 4.46 -27.98 -28.72
N ARG A 628 3.85 -28.95 -28.03
CA ARG A 628 4.24 -29.37 -26.68
C ARG A 628 4.66 -30.84 -26.63
N GLN A 629 5.46 -31.20 -25.62
CA GLN A 629 5.87 -32.58 -25.38
C GLN A 629 4.85 -33.30 -24.49
N CYS A 630 4.57 -34.57 -24.81
CA CYS A 630 3.75 -35.45 -23.99
C CYS A 630 4.44 -35.71 -22.65
N CYS A 631 3.77 -35.44 -21.54
CA CYS A 631 4.35 -35.58 -20.19
C CYS A 631 4.71 -37.03 -19.80
N ILE A 632 4.27 -38.03 -20.58
CA ILE A 632 4.59 -39.45 -20.39
C ILE A 632 5.76 -39.91 -21.29
N CYS A 633 5.69 -39.66 -22.60
CA CYS A 633 6.61 -40.24 -23.59
C CYS A 633 7.50 -39.23 -24.33
N GLN A 634 7.37 -37.93 -24.07
CA GLN A 634 8.14 -36.82 -24.67
C GLN A 634 8.02 -36.65 -26.20
N SER A 635 7.25 -37.50 -26.88
CA SER A 635 6.75 -37.28 -28.26
C SER A 635 5.83 -36.04 -28.32
N LEU A 636 5.46 -35.60 -29.53
CA LEU A 636 4.45 -34.55 -29.73
C LEU A 636 3.17 -34.89 -28.95
N ALA A 637 2.68 -33.94 -28.15
CA ALA A 637 1.35 -34.03 -27.57
C ALA A 637 0.31 -33.53 -28.57
N GLU A 638 -0.81 -34.23 -28.66
CA GLU A 638 -1.95 -33.91 -29.52
C GLU A 638 -3.19 -33.52 -28.70
N VAL A 639 -3.17 -33.79 -27.38
CA VAL A 639 -4.30 -33.63 -26.49
C VAL A 639 -3.85 -33.04 -25.15
N GLU A 640 -4.59 -32.09 -24.58
CA GLU A 640 -4.44 -31.65 -23.18
C GLU A 640 -5.65 -32.06 -22.34
N CYS A 641 -5.48 -32.25 -21.03
CA CYS A 641 -6.60 -32.55 -20.12
C CYS A 641 -6.52 -31.70 -18.84
N GLN A 642 -7.43 -30.72 -18.74
CA GLN A 642 -7.56 -29.79 -17.61
C GLN A 642 -7.79 -30.54 -16.30
N GLU A 643 -8.72 -31.50 -16.28
CA GLU A 643 -9.05 -32.30 -15.09
C GLU A 643 -7.90 -33.20 -14.61
N CYS A 644 -6.98 -33.60 -15.50
CA CYS A 644 -5.77 -34.29 -15.08
C CYS A 644 -4.75 -33.37 -14.36
N TYR A 645 -4.89 -32.04 -14.39
CA TYR A 645 -3.93 -31.12 -13.75
C TYR A 645 -3.69 -31.45 -12.27
N GLU A 646 -4.78 -31.74 -11.54
CA GLU A 646 -4.77 -32.06 -10.11
C GLU A 646 -4.31 -33.49 -9.79
N ASP A 647 -4.10 -34.34 -10.82
CA ASP A 647 -3.60 -35.70 -10.63
C ASP A 647 -2.11 -35.68 -10.25
N VAL A 648 -1.85 -35.81 -8.96
CA VAL A 648 -0.49 -35.86 -8.40
C VAL A 648 0.30 -37.10 -8.81
N GLY A 649 -0.34 -38.12 -9.39
CA GLY A 649 0.30 -39.32 -9.91
C GLY A 649 0.90 -39.16 -11.31
N ILE A 650 0.64 -38.04 -12.00
CA ILE A 650 1.15 -37.75 -13.34
C ILE A 650 1.83 -36.38 -13.33
N THR A 651 3.18 -36.37 -13.37
CA THR A 651 4.00 -35.14 -13.43
C THR A 651 3.42 -34.00 -12.56
N PRO A 652 3.36 -34.17 -11.23
CA PRO A 652 2.62 -33.29 -10.32
C PRO A 652 3.00 -31.82 -10.48
N GLY A 653 2.00 -30.94 -10.41
CA GLY A 653 2.20 -29.48 -10.51
C GLY A 653 2.25 -28.90 -11.93
N HIS A 654 2.37 -29.71 -12.99
CA HIS A 654 2.39 -29.24 -14.38
C HIS A 654 1.07 -29.46 -15.12
N ILE A 655 0.87 -28.73 -16.23
CA ILE A 655 -0.19 -28.99 -17.22
C ILE A 655 0.02 -30.39 -17.84
N LYS A 656 -1.09 -31.11 -18.09
CA LYS A 656 -1.04 -32.46 -18.64
C LYS A 656 -1.40 -32.46 -20.12
N GLN A 657 -0.42 -32.75 -20.95
CA GLN A 657 -0.61 -33.01 -22.37
C GLN A 657 -0.02 -34.35 -22.79
N TYR A 658 -0.67 -34.99 -23.77
CA TYR A 658 -0.48 -36.37 -24.16
C TYR A 658 -0.50 -36.51 -25.69
N CYS A 659 0.29 -37.43 -26.25
CA CYS A 659 -0.01 -37.99 -27.58
C CYS A 659 -1.24 -38.89 -27.49
N ASP A 660 -1.92 -39.18 -28.60
CA ASP A 660 -3.17 -39.96 -28.58
C ASP A 660 -3.03 -41.34 -27.89
N ILE A 661 -1.88 -42.00 -28.05
CA ILE A 661 -1.60 -43.29 -27.39
C ILE A 661 -1.54 -43.15 -25.87
N CYS A 662 -0.79 -42.17 -25.35
CA CYS A 662 -0.69 -41.92 -23.92
C CYS A 662 -2.02 -41.39 -23.34
N ASN A 663 -2.74 -40.56 -24.11
CA ASN A 663 -4.06 -40.08 -23.76
C ASN A 663 -5.03 -41.24 -23.50
N ALA A 664 -5.12 -42.18 -24.43
CA ALA A 664 -5.96 -43.38 -24.29
C ALA A 664 -5.58 -44.21 -23.05
N GLN A 665 -4.30 -44.48 -22.84
CA GLN A 665 -3.85 -45.28 -21.69
C GLN A 665 -4.10 -44.60 -20.33
N VAL A 666 -3.88 -43.29 -20.24
CA VAL A 666 -4.08 -42.52 -19.00
C VAL A 666 -5.56 -42.52 -18.57
N HIS A 667 -6.49 -42.36 -19.51
CA HIS A 667 -7.92 -42.25 -19.25
C HIS A 667 -8.66 -43.61 -19.18
N LEU A 668 -7.97 -44.74 -19.41
CA LEU A 668 -8.47 -46.06 -18.98
C LEU A 668 -8.52 -46.20 -17.44
N HIS A 669 -7.82 -45.35 -16.69
CA HIS A 669 -7.79 -45.42 -15.23
C HIS A 669 -9.14 -45.02 -14.61
N LYS A 670 -9.58 -45.75 -13.59
CA LYS A 670 -10.93 -45.60 -12.97
C LYS A 670 -11.25 -44.18 -12.51
N GLN A 671 -10.26 -43.43 -12.03
CA GLN A 671 -10.43 -42.04 -11.58
C GLN A 671 -10.50 -41.04 -12.73
N ARG A 672 -9.89 -41.34 -13.89
CA ARG A 672 -9.71 -40.42 -15.02
C ARG A 672 -10.66 -40.70 -16.19
N LYS A 673 -11.35 -41.84 -16.20
CA LYS A 673 -12.28 -42.24 -17.29
C LYS A 673 -13.45 -41.26 -17.52
N GLY A 674 -13.78 -40.43 -16.53
CA GLY A 674 -14.82 -39.41 -16.65
C GLY A 674 -14.36 -38.09 -17.31
N HIS A 675 -13.05 -37.88 -17.44
CA HIS A 675 -12.50 -36.60 -17.91
C HIS A 675 -12.80 -36.35 -19.40
N GLN A 676 -12.74 -35.10 -19.83
CA GLN A 676 -12.89 -34.67 -21.22
C GLN A 676 -11.59 -34.00 -21.75
N PRO A 677 -10.65 -34.79 -22.29
CA PRO A 677 -9.45 -34.26 -22.93
C PRO A 677 -9.78 -33.42 -24.19
N ARG A 678 -9.11 -32.27 -24.33
CA ARG A 678 -9.22 -31.35 -25.47
C ARG A 678 -8.10 -31.62 -26.48
N GLN A 679 -8.46 -31.80 -27.75
CA GLN A 679 -7.51 -31.81 -28.86
C GLN A 679 -6.81 -30.45 -28.97
N LEU A 680 -5.49 -30.48 -29.12
CA LEU A 680 -4.65 -29.32 -29.40
C LEU A 680 -4.72 -28.98 -30.89
N HIS A 681 -4.43 -27.73 -31.23
CA HIS A 681 -4.38 -27.26 -32.61
C HIS A 681 -2.96 -26.82 -32.96
N PHE A 682 -2.58 -27.09 -34.21
CA PHE A 682 -1.22 -26.87 -34.71
C PHE A 682 -1.28 -26.34 -36.15
N PRO A 683 -0.38 -25.41 -36.51
CA PRO A 683 -0.10 -25.06 -37.91
C PRO A 683 0.17 -26.31 -38.76
N LYS A 684 -0.40 -26.36 -39.98
CA LYS A 684 -0.38 -27.56 -40.84
C LYS A 684 1.02 -27.95 -41.34
N ASP A 685 1.98 -27.05 -41.24
CA ASP A 685 3.34 -27.22 -41.77
C ASP A 685 4.30 -27.93 -40.80
N ILE A 686 3.82 -28.40 -39.63
CA ILE A 686 4.60 -29.13 -38.62
C ILE A 686 4.94 -30.59 -39.05
N SER A 687 4.81 -30.91 -40.34
CA SER A 687 5.13 -32.21 -40.95
C SER A 687 6.66 -32.44 -41.13
N GLY A 688 7.40 -32.35 -40.03
CA GLY A 688 8.85 -32.52 -39.99
C GLY A 688 9.39 -32.88 -38.61
N GLN A 689 10.68 -32.69 -38.39
CA GLN A 689 11.33 -32.94 -37.10
C GLN A 689 11.00 -31.81 -36.12
N VAL A 690 9.88 -31.97 -35.39
CA VAL A 690 9.30 -30.94 -34.51
C VAL A 690 10.32 -30.45 -33.47
N MET A 691 10.71 -29.18 -33.56
CA MET A 691 11.52 -28.52 -32.53
C MET A 691 10.61 -27.92 -31.46
N PHE A 692 10.64 -28.51 -30.27
CA PHE A 692 9.95 -28.01 -29.08
C PHE A 692 10.70 -26.80 -28.50
N GLN A 693 10.50 -25.62 -29.10
CA GLN A 693 10.99 -24.36 -28.54
C GLN A 693 10.20 -24.06 -27.26
N ARG A 694 10.89 -24.02 -26.13
CA ARG A 694 10.34 -23.43 -24.90
C ARG A 694 10.23 -21.92 -25.11
N GLN A 695 9.08 -21.37 -24.72
CA GLN A 695 8.88 -19.93 -24.64
C GLN A 695 8.89 -19.53 -23.18
N SER A 696 9.84 -18.66 -22.82
CA SER A 696 9.96 -18.10 -21.49
C SER A 696 10.09 -16.58 -21.52
N MET A 697 9.80 -15.97 -20.37
CA MET A 697 9.90 -14.54 -20.15
C MET A 697 10.76 -14.28 -18.92
N GLU A 698 11.55 -13.21 -18.97
CA GLU A 698 12.40 -12.81 -17.87
C GLU A 698 11.72 -11.77 -16.98
N LEU A 699 11.79 -11.98 -15.66
CA LEU A 699 11.40 -10.99 -14.67
C LEU A 699 12.39 -9.82 -14.72
N PHE A 700 11.89 -8.60 -14.93
CA PHE A 700 12.70 -7.37 -14.94
C PHE A 700 12.35 -6.39 -13.82
N ALA A 701 11.12 -6.41 -13.31
CA ALA A 701 10.73 -5.59 -12.17
C ALA A 701 9.65 -6.25 -11.30
N VAL A 702 9.65 -5.91 -10.01
CA VAL A 702 8.57 -6.24 -9.08
C VAL A 702 8.16 -4.97 -8.33
N LEU A 703 6.90 -4.58 -8.49
CA LEU A 703 6.27 -3.53 -7.71
C LEU A 703 5.77 -4.12 -6.39
N CYS A 704 6.07 -3.49 -5.26
CA CYS A 704 5.75 -3.97 -3.92
C CYS A 704 4.95 -2.94 -3.10
N ILE A 705 4.07 -3.42 -2.22
CA ILE A 705 3.38 -2.62 -1.19
C ILE A 705 3.24 -3.40 0.13
N GLU A 706 3.70 -2.77 1.22
CA GLU A 706 3.54 -3.31 2.59
C GLU A 706 2.15 -2.94 3.16
N THR A 707 1.75 -1.66 3.04
CA THR A 707 0.44 -1.14 3.50
C THR A 707 -0.14 -0.05 2.61
N SER A 708 0.56 1.08 2.45
CA SER A 708 0.10 2.29 1.72
C SER A 708 1.26 3.09 1.11
N HIS A 709 2.32 2.38 0.70
CA HIS A 709 3.49 2.99 0.06
C HIS A 709 4.07 2.00 -0.95
N TYR A 710 4.00 2.35 -2.23
CA TYR A 710 4.53 1.55 -3.33
C TYR A 710 6.02 1.81 -3.52
N VAL A 711 6.77 0.73 -3.69
CA VAL A 711 8.22 0.70 -3.90
C VAL A 711 8.56 -0.29 -5.00
N ALA A 712 9.68 -0.09 -5.70
CA ALA A 712 10.07 -0.94 -6.82
C ALA A 712 11.34 -1.74 -6.55
N PHE A 713 11.35 -2.98 -7.00
CA PHE A 713 12.56 -3.75 -7.26
C PHE A 713 12.76 -3.82 -8.77
N VAL A 714 13.94 -3.45 -9.26
CA VAL A 714 14.27 -3.53 -10.69
C VAL A 714 15.59 -4.27 -10.88
N ARG A 715 15.62 -5.12 -11.90
CA ARG A 715 16.78 -5.91 -12.30
C ARG A 715 17.62 -5.11 -13.27
N LEU A 716 18.91 -4.96 -12.96
CA LEU A 716 19.91 -4.39 -13.86
C LEU A 716 20.51 -5.53 -14.69
N ASN A 717 20.42 -5.39 -16.02
CA ASN A 717 21.09 -6.30 -16.95
C ASN A 717 22.62 -6.11 -16.85
N SER A 718 23.34 -7.17 -16.55
CA SER A 718 24.79 -7.14 -16.33
C SER A 718 25.44 -8.45 -16.78
N GLN A 719 26.53 -8.35 -17.53
CA GLN A 719 27.17 -9.45 -18.28
C GLN A 719 27.80 -10.57 -17.41
N LYS A 720 27.67 -10.53 -16.08
CA LYS A 720 28.25 -11.52 -15.16
C LYS A 720 27.24 -12.18 -14.23
N ARG A 721 26.33 -11.39 -13.66
CA ARG A 721 25.17 -11.81 -12.86
C ARG A 721 24.12 -10.70 -12.89
N PRO A 722 22.82 -11.02 -12.85
CA PRO A 722 21.79 -10.00 -12.64
C PRO A 722 21.98 -9.35 -11.26
N LEU A 723 21.91 -8.02 -11.21
CA LEU A 723 21.95 -7.24 -9.97
C LEU A 723 20.58 -6.60 -9.75
N TRP A 724 20.09 -6.58 -8.52
CA TRP A 724 18.85 -5.90 -8.16
C TRP A 724 19.10 -4.55 -7.50
N VAL A 725 18.21 -3.60 -7.78
CA VAL A 725 18.11 -2.33 -7.07
C VAL A 725 16.70 -2.16 -6.49
N PHE A 726 16.65 -1.62 -5.28
CA PHE A 726 15.46 -1.21 -4.57
C PHE A 726 15.28 0.31 -4.69
N PHE A 727 14.12 0.76 -5.19
CA PHE A 727 13.76 2.16 -5.35
C PHE A 727 12.58 2.54 -4.44
N ASP A 728 12.75 3.67 -3.74
CA ASP A 728 11.73 4.31 -2.91
C ASP A 728 11.69 5.82 -3.24
N SER A 729 10.52 6.30 -3.69
CA SER A 729 10.34 7.70 -4.12
C SER A 729 10.27 8.70 -2.96
N MET A 730 10.13 8.22 -1.72
CA MET A 730 9.97 9.02 -0.50
C MET A 730 10.88 8.51 0.63
N ALA A 731 12.08 8.03 0.27
CA ALA A 731 13.03 7.37 1.17
C ALA A 731 13.54 8.24 2.34
N ASP A 732 13.59 9.55 2.16
CA ASP A 732 13.91 10.55 3.19
C ASP A 732 13.21 11.88 2.85
N ARG A 733 13.26 12.89 3.74
CA ARG A 733 12.52 14.15 3.58
C ARG A 733 13.25 15.36 4.17
N GLU A 734 13.49 16.35 3.33
CA GLU A 734 14.15 17.60 3.69
C GLU A 734 13.11 18.67 4.08
N GLY A 735 13.07 19.07 5.35
CA GLY A 735 12.25 20.17 5.87
C GLY A 735 10.83 19.82 6.35
N GLY A 736 10.16 20.79 7.00
CA GLY A 736 8.82 20.67 7.60
C GLY A 736 7.65 20.69 6.60
N GLU A 737 6.57 21.43 6.86
CA GLU A 737 5.38 21.47 5.98
C GLU A 737 5.67 21.94 4.54
N ASN A 738 6.70 22.78 4.36
CA ASN A 738 7.18 23.25 3.06
C ASN A 738 8.31 22.39 2.47
N GLY A 739 8.66 21.28 3.13
CA GLY A 739 9.71 20.36 2.75
C GLY A 739 9.34 19.39 1.64
N PHE A 740 10.35 18.77 1.05
CA PHE A 740 10.24 17.86 -0.09
C PHE A 740 10.90 16.51 0.19
N ASN A 741 10.46 15.48 -0.54
CA ASN A 741 11.00 14.14 -0.37
C ASN A 741 12.30 13.97 -1.19
N ILE A 742 13.23 13.17 -0.70
CA ILE A 742 14.44 12.75 -1.39
C ILE A 742 14.26 11.29 -1.79
N PRO A 743 14.22 10.96 -3.10
CA PRO A 743 14.13 9.59 -3.55
C PRO A 743 15.50 8.90 -3.46
N ARG A 744 15.49 7.58 -3.31
CA ARG A 744 16.71 6.77 -3.21
C ARG A 744 16.58 5.47 -3.98
N VAL A 745 17.67 5.11 -4.65
CA VAL A 745 17.85 3.79 -5.28
C VAL A 745 19.02 3.11 -4.59
N THR A 746 18.80 1.92 -4.03
CA THR A 746 19.79 1.19 -3.22
C THR A 746 20.07 -0.17 -3.87
N PRO A 747 21.34 -0.54 -4.15
CA PRO A 747 21.68 -1.90 -4.54
C PRO A 747 21.27 -2.90 -3.47
N CYS A 748 20.64 -4.01 -3.87
CA CYS A 748 20.24 -5.12 -3.00
C CYS A 748 20.69 -6.47 -3.61
N PRO A 749 22.01 -6.71 -3.74
CA PRO A 749 22.55 -7.93 -4.37
C PRO A 749 22.12 -9.22 -3.69
N GLU A 750 21.77 -9.19 -2.41
CA GLU A 750 21.24 -10.34 -1.66
C GLU A 750 19.93 -10.89 -2.26
N VAL A 751 19.19 -10.07 -3.02
CA VAL A 751 17.99 -10.51 -3.74
C VAL A 751 18.32 -11.55 -4.81
N SER A 752 19.46 -11.42 -5.50
CA SER A 752 19.90 -12.44 -6.48
C SER A 752 20.20 -13.78 -5.78
N GLU A 753 20.87 -13.74 -4.62
CA GLU A 753 21.24 -14.95 -3.86
C GLU A 753 20.01 -15.74 -3.40
N TYR A 754 18.97 -15.05 -2.93
CA TYR A 754 17.70 -15.68 -2.51
C TYR A 754 16.81 -16.10 -3.71
N LEU A 755 16.90 -15.43 -4.87
CA LEU A 755 16.19 -15.85 -6.09
C LEU A 755 16.87 -17.02 -6.81
N GLU A 756 18.17 -17.26 -6.56
CA GLU A 756 18.90 -18.45 -7.04
C GLU A 756 18.62 -19.72 -6.20
N MET A 757 17.92 -19.62 -5.07
CA MET A 757 17.58 -20.76 -4.19
C MET A 757 16.40 -21.59 -4.71
N THR A 758 16.40 -22.90 -4.44
CA THR A 758 15.25 -23.76 -4.73
C THR A 758 14.09 -23.52 -3.74
N PRO A 759 12.83 -23.84 -4.10
CA PRO A 759 11.69 -23.72 -3.17
C PRO A 759 11.89 -24.49 -1.86
N GLU A 760 12.57 -25.63 -1.88
CA GLU A 760 12.86 -26.46 -0.70
C GLU A 760 14.00 -25.89 0.16
N GLN A 761 14.78 -24.95 -0.36
CA GLN A 761 15.73 -24.14 0.42
C GLN A 761 14.98 -22.96 1.05
N LEU A 762 14.24 -22.19 0.24
CA LEU A 762 13.46 -21.03 0.69
C LEU A 762 12.44 -21.36 1.78
N GLN A 763 11.80 -22.53 1.73
CA GLN A 763 10.86 -22.99 2.76
C GLN A 763 11.51 -23.32 4.12
N LYS A 764 12.85 -23.31 4.23
CA LYS A 764 13.59 -23.52 5.49
C LYS A 764 14.07 -22.23 6.15
N GLU A 765 14.03 -21.11 5.41
CA GLU A 765 14.45 -19.79 5.88
C GLU A 765 13.37 -19.15 6.77
N ASP A 766 13.75 -18.53 7.91
CA ASP A 766 12.81 -17.75 8.71
C ASP A 766 12.62 -16.35 8.11
N LEU A 767 11.37 -16.01 7.76
CA LEU A 767 10.96 -14.69 7.28
C LEU A 767 11.36 -13.53 8.23
N LYS A 768 11.66 -13.82 9.50
CA LYS A 768 12.17 -12.86 10.50
C LYS A 768 13.68 -12.63 10.43
N THR A 769 14.45 -13.57 9.87
CA THR A 769 15.91 -13.46 9.71
C THR A 769 16.33 -13.09 8.29
N MET A 770 15.46 -13.25 7.30
CA MET A 770 15.69 -12.78 5.92
C MET A 770 16.10 -11.29 5.89
N PRO A 771 17.03 -10.89 4.99
CA PRO A 771 17.37 -9.49 4.75
C PRO A 771 16.15 -8.63 4.42
N THR A 772 16.16 -7.37 4.83
CA THR A 772 14.96 -6.50 4.72
C THR A 772 14.46 -6.36 3.28
N TYR A 773 15.35 -6.27 2.29
CA TYR A 773 14.97 -6.17 0.88
C TYR A 773 14.39 -7.49 0.34
N VAL A 774 14.99 -8.64 0.66
CA VAL A 774 14.46 -9.97 0.33
C VAL A 774 13.06 -10.18 0.94
N ARG A 775 12.90 -9.84 2.23
CA ARG A 775 11.63 -9.95 2.96
C ARG A 775 10.54 -9.07 2.32
N ARG A 776 10.85 -7.82 1.94
CA ARG A 776 9.90 -6.96 1.22
C ARG A 776 9.59 -7.51 -0.17
N LEU A 777 10.56 -8.00 -0.92
CA LEU A 777 10.29 -8.61 -2.23
C LEU A 777 9.28 -9.76 -2.11
N PHE A 778 9.53 -10.73 -1.24
CA PHE A 778 8.70 -11.93 -1.15
C PHE A 778 7.36 -11.73 -0.43
N CYS A 779 7.28 -10.87 0.59
CA CYS A 779 6.03 -10.62 1.33
C CYS A 779 5.21 -9.45 0.76
N ASP A 780 5.82 -8.50 0.05
CA ASP A 780 5.16 -7.26 -0.39
C ASP A 780 4.94 -7.17 -1.91
N ALA A 781 5.37 -8.16 -2.71
CA ALA A 781 5.07 -8.25 -4.15
C ALA A 781 3.59 -8.03 -4.49
N TYR A 782 3.33 -7.04 -5.36
CA TYR A 782 2.02 -6.57 -5.80
C TYR A 782 1.82 -6.79 -7.29
N MET A 783 2.77 -6.35 -8.12
CA MET A 783 2.85 -6.71 -9.55
C MET A 783 4.24 -7.26 -9.87
N CYS A 784 4.31 -8.35 -10.63
CA CYS A 784 5.56 -8.83 -11.25
C CYS A 784 5.52 -8.52 -12.75
N LEU A 785 6.58 -7.92 -13.28
CA LEU A 785 6.68 -7.48 -14.67
C LEU A 785 7.73 -8.32 -15.41
N TYR A 786 7.29 -8.94 -16.51
CA TYR A 786 8.05 -9.84 -17.35
C TYR A 786 8.18 -9.31 -18.77
N TYR A 787 9.31 -9.58 -19.43
CA TYR A 787 9.52 -9.31 -20.85
C TYR A 787 10.00 -10.56 -21.59
N SER A 788 9.70 -10.67 -22.89
CA SER A 788 10.30 -11.69 -23.75
C SER A 788 11.64 -11.19 -24.30
N PRO A 789 12.78 -11.87 -24.04
CA PRO A 789 14.09 -11.46 -24.55
C PRO A 789 14.16 -11.44 -26.09
N ASP A 790 13.51 -12.41 -26.75
CA ASP A 790 13.49 -12.53 -28.22
C ASP A 790 12.82 -11.33 -28.91
N LEU A 791 11.89 -10.68 -28.22
CA LEU A 791 11.05 -9.58 -28.69
C LEU A 791 11.51 -8.19 -28.18
N SER A 792 12.70 -8.08 -27.59
CA SER A 792 13.27 -6.79 -27.18
C SER A 792 13.51 -5.85 -28.37
N LEU A 793 13.19 -4.55 -28.19
CA LEU A 793 13.42 -3.48 -29.18
C LEU A 793 14.90 -3.18 -29.43
N TYR A 794 15.75 -3.40 -28.43
CA TYR A 794 17.20 -3.26 -28.53
C TYR A 794 17.84 -4.63 -28.29
N LYS A 795 18.90 -4.94 -29.05
CA LYS A 795 19.65 -6.21 -29.06
C LYS A 795 21.16 -5.94 -29.06
#